data_AF-A0AA42FJ01-F1
#
_entry.id   AF-A0AA42FJ01-F1
#
_cell.length_a   1.000
_cell.length_b   1.000
_cell.length_c   1.000
_cell.angle_alpha   90.00
_cell.angle_beta   90.00
_cell.angle_gamma   90.00
#
_symmetry.space_group_name_H-M   'P 1'
#
loop_
_entity.id
_entity.type
_entity.pdbx_description
1 polymer ?
#
loop_
_entity_poly.entity_id
_entity_poly.type
_entity_poly.pdbx_seq_one_letter_code
_entity_poly.pdbx_strand_id
1 'polypeptide(L)'
;MQLLKRAFMILLCFSGVSIALLALLWITISRWAPVVASHYLPEPLKLSFSTPRIIEGQLQLSEINLNVDKCKLVEIKNTRVSIFPLHFIVDNLTVAPECFSAIKSSSHGTDDAINVEQLIGSIPEFSLVIKNVDVHPWEDYQGSLWLRSSHTDPLKLDFRGDNLQLTSLITADNQLVIQEFSTYLPEQKQTLELSGEIQLPLTANRLPEKGELNANFKLLNPEKFLTAKFSWENNKGKISVVDIDKQQEILHLPWVLTPEVIQISDGKWQWDEADIPLKGGINLQVNNWNNILSEMVFSGRINLLTQGKKGKANLVLTLPPTHIDLINTAVNFQLNGRVKYEDMILDINLPAQVSGELTAAKISFLSGSLLRAYGRASPTVLIKEIRLPLAGTSLSEEGISGPLQAILKVKEQYWGDFDIHLDGKANKFTLDNGTWFWNYWGNAVLPSISANWDIKGNGSWQDTLITLNNLTTGFNQIHYGLLSMSAPRLQLTKPLSWQRDLNKANFKGSLQLTSERMQFGKESYLPKITVNADINGKSPADFQLKGDLSTKDVGPIVIFSRWDGERLRGEARWPEQSVTAFQTLIPADLGIELKQGKLFSQAAFSITPEDGFIAGGHWRVENTSLWLKDGDLSGLNFVLPWRLKQSTWTLGGKTPVELRIKQLNNLFELTDIKADLSGSYPPTDSAPLKLTNVGFKTLGGNISMDLLRWPQTQASTIKLRQIELSQLFTILKVSQFAVSGKVNGELPFYLNNPEWIVKNGWMENSGPLTLRLDTQFVDSIREDNISAGSAMSWLQYLEIQRSRTDVNITNLGMLTMKTILEGYNTQEKKRREVHLNYHHEENIFQLWRSLRFGSSLEEWLEKNL
;
A
#
# COMPACT_ATOMS: atom_id res chain seq x y z
N MET A 1 76.06 -71.64 -70.63
CA MET A 1 75.94 -71.84 -69.17
C MET A 1 76.39 -70.63 -68.33
N GLN A 2 77.40 -69.85 -68.74
CA GLN A 2 77.84 -68.63 -68.02
C GLN A 2 76.85 -67.44 -68.09
N LEU A 3 76.08 -67.28 -69.17
CA LEU A 3 75.09 -66.21 -69.32
C LEU A 3 73.87 -66.36 -68.39
N LEU A 4 73.39 -67.59 -68.16
CA LEU A 4 72.24 -67.86 -67.27
C LEU A 4 72.59 -67.64 -65.80
N LYS A 5 73.83 -67.97 -65.38
CA LYS A 5 74.35 -67.65 -64.04
C LYS A 5 74.48 -66.13 -63.82
N ARG A 6 74.91 -65.37 -64.82
CA ARG A 6 74.96 -63.89 -64.74
C ARG A 6 73.56 -63.28 -64.67
N ALA A 7 72.59 -63.75 -65.46
CA ALA A 7 71.22 -63.25 -65.41
C ALA A 7 70.52 -63.57 -64.07
N PHE A 8 70.69 -64.79 -63.53
CA PHE A 8 70.14 -65.15 -62.21
C PHE A 8 70.82 -64.37 -61.08
N MET A 9 72.14 -64.14 -61.15
CA MET A 9 72.86 -63.33 -60.17
C MET A 9 72.48 -61.85 -60.25
N ILE A 10 72.22 -61.32 -61.46
CA ILE A 10 71.68 -59.96 -61.66
C ILE A 10 70.26 -59.88 -61.10
N LEU A 11 69.39 -60.86 -61.36
CA LEU A 11 68.01 -60.85 -60.85
C LEU A 11 67.94 -61.04 -59.33
N LEU A 12 68.86 -61.82 -58.75
CA LEU A 12 68.97 -62.02 -57.31
C LEU A 12 69.61 -60.80 -56.63
N CYS A 13 70.60 -60.15 -57.25
CA CYS A 13 71.09 -58.83 -56.84
C CYS A 13 70.02 -57.75 -57.00
N PHE A 14 69.22 -57.77 -58.07
CA PHE A 14 68.14 -56.79 -58.28
C PHE A 14 67.00 -57.02 -57.29
N SER A 15 66.65 -58.28 -56.99
CA SER A 15 65.68 -58.62 -55.94
C SER A 15 66.22 -58.28 -54.56
N GLY A 16 67.50 -58.51 -54.28
CA GLY A 16 68.15 -58.19 -53.01
C GLY A 16 68.30 -56.68 -52.81
N VAL A 17 68.66 -55.94 -53.87
CA VAL A 17 68.66 -54.47 -53.89
C VAL A 17 67.25 -53.93 -53.78
N SER A 18 66.26 -54.54 -54.43
CA SER A 18 64.85 -54.11 -54.34
C SER A 18 64.25 -54.40 -52.97
N ILE A 19 64.53 -55.55 -52.36
CA ILE A 19 64.15 -55.88 -50.98
C ILE A 19 64.88 -54.98 -49.99
N ALA A 20 66.17 -54.71 -50.20
CA ALA A 20 66.92 -53.77 -49.37
C ALA A 20 66.38 -52.34 -49.52
N LEU A 21 66.01 -51.92 -50.73
CA LEU A 21 65.39 -50.62 -51.00
C LEU A 21 64.00 -50.53 -50.38
N LEU A 22 63.17 -51.58 -50.48
CA LEU A 22 61.87 -51.68 -49.83
C LEU A 22 62.00 -51.66 -48.31
N ALA A 23 62.99 -52.36 -47.74
CA ALA A 23 63.30 -52.32 -46.31
C ALA A 23 63.82 -50.93 -45.88
N LEU A 24 64.65 -50.27 -46.69
CA LEU A 24 65.13 -48.91 -46.42
C LEU A 24 63.98 -47.90 -46.48
N LEU A 25 63.12 -48.00 -47.50
CA LEU A 25 61.91 -47.20 -47.66
C LEU A 25 60.96 -47.45 -46.49
N TRP A 26 60.81 -48.71 -46.04
CA TRP A 26 59.98 -49.04 -44.89
C TRP A 26 60.52 -48.47 -43.57
N ILE A 27 61.82 -48.61 -43.30
CA ILE A 27 62.45 -48.09 -42.07
C ILE A 27 62.44 -46.56 -42.04
N THR A 28 62.53 -45.90 -43.21
CA THR A 28 62.52 -44.44 -43.34
C THR A 28 61.16 -43.85 -43.66
N ILE A 29 60.08 -44.64 -43.60
CA ILE A 29 58.71 -44.21 -43.96
C ILE A 29 58.22 -43.01 -43.16
N SER A 30 58.59 -42.89 -41.88
CA SER A 30 58.27 -41.73 -41.04
C SER A 30 58.98 -40.44 -41.45
N ARG A 31 59.96 -40.50 -42.37
CA ARG A 31 60.69 -39.33 -42.89
C ARG A 31 60.22 -38.90 -44.27
N TRP A 32 60.01 -39.84 -45.20
CA TRP A 32 59.64 -39.49 -46.57
C TRP A 32 58.12 -39.41 -46.79
N ALA A 33 57.31 -40.26 -46.14
CA ALA A 33 55.87 -40.25 -46.39
C ALA A 33 55.17 -38.96 -45.91
N PRO A 34 55.56 -38.32 -44.79
CA PRO A 34 55.10 -36.97 -44.45
C PRO A 34 55.35 -35.92 -45.54
N VAL A 35 56.53 -35.98 -46.18
CA VAL A 35 56.91 -35.05 -47.24
C VAL A 35 56.05 -35.28 -48.48
N VAL A 36 55.83 -36.55 -48.86
CA VAL A 36 54.92 -36.89 -49.96
C VAL A 36 53.48 -36.47 -49.65
N ALA A 37 53.00 -36.75 -48.43
CA ALA A 37 51.66 -36.39 -47.98
C ALA A 37 51.44 -34.87 -47.98
N SER A 38 52.48 -34.07 -47.70
CA SER A 38 52.39 -32.60 -47.74
C SER A 38 52.03 -32.02 -49.11
N HIS A 39 52.25 -32.76 -50.22
CA HIS A 39 51.81 -32.33 -51.55
C HIS A 39 50.29 -32.47 -51.76
N TYR A 40 49.65 -33.33 -50.96
CA TYR A 40 48.22 -33.59 -51.00
C TYR A 40 47.46 -32.93 -49.84
N LEU A 41 48.18 -32.32 -48.88
CA LEU A 41 47.61 -31.60 -47.75
C LEU A 41 47.58 -30.09 -48.04
N PRO A 42 46.52 -29.37 -47.63
CA PRO A 42 46.48 -27.90 -47.74
C PRO A 42 47.60 -27.24 -46.93
N GLU A 43 48.26 -26.20 -47.45
CA GLU A 43 49.13 -25.36 -46.62
C GLU A 43 48.28 -24.65 -45.53
N PRO A 44 48.70 -24.60 -44.25
CA PRO A 44 50.03 -24.93 -43.68
C PRO A 44 50.08 -26.28 -42.92
N LEU A 45 49.29 -27.30 -43.31
CA LEU A 45 49.20 -28.57 -42.59
C LEU A 45 50.47 -29.44 -42.76
N LYS A 46 50.94 -30.01 -41.65
CA LYS A 46 52.06 -30.96 -41.62
C LYS A 46 51.66 -32.25 -40.91
N LEU A 47 51.66 -33.35 -41.64
CA LEU A 47 51.51 -34.69 -41.08
C LEU A 47 52.85 -35.18 -40.50
N SER A 48 52.84 -35.85 -39.37
CA SER A 48 54.00 -36.56 -38.82
C SER A 48 53.52 -37.84 -38.13
N PHE A 49 54.31 -38.91 -38.19
CA PHE A 49 53.92 -40.17 -37.56
C PHE A 49 55.13 -40.99 -37.14
N SER A 50 54.94 -41.82 -36.11
CA SER A 50 55.93 -42.76 -35.57
C SER A 50 56.31 -43.87 -36.56
N THR A 51 57.46 -44.52 -36.39
CA THR A 51 57.84 -45.64 -37.28
C THR A 51 56.85 -46.81 -37.13
N PRO A 52 56.20 -47.26 -38.21
CA PRO A 52 55.22 -48.33 -38.15
C PRO A 52 55.90 -49.66 -37.86
N ARG A 53 55.27 -50.46 -37.00
CA ARG A 53 55.70 -51.83 -36.68
C ARG A 53 54.63 -52.82 -37.13
N ILE A 54 55.03 -53.92 -37.75
CA ILE A 54 54.10 -55.01 -38.04
C ILE A 54 54.20 -56.00 -36.88
N ILE A 55 53.13 -56.14 -36.11
CA ILE A 55 53.02 -57.07 -34.98
C ILE A 55 51.76 -57.90 -35.21
N GLU A 56 51.90 -59.22 -35.24
CA GLU A 56 50.78 -60.17 -35.43
C GLU A 56 49.93 -59.90 -36.69
N GLY A 57 50.55 -59.47 -37.79
CA GLY A 57 49.86 -59.17 -39.04
C GLY A 57 49.11 -57.83 -39.06
N GLN A 58 49.22 -57.02 -38.00
CA GLN A 58 48.67 -55.67 -37.91
C GLN A 58 49.76 -54.61 -38.00
N LEU A 59 49.48 -53.51 -38.69
CA LEU A 59 50.33 -52.32 -38.72
C LEU A 59 50.05 -51.48 -37.46
N GLN A 60 51.05 -51.30 -36.62
CA GLN A 60 50.96 -50.50 -35.38
C GLN A 60 51.73 -49.19 -35.52
N LEU A 61 51.07 -48.07 -35.20
CA LEU A 61 51.67 -46.73 -35.11
C LEU A 61 51.42 -46.20 -33.70
N SER A 62 52.48 -45.83 -32.98
CA SER A 62 52.37 -45.28 -31.62
C SER A 62 51.74 -43.88 -31.61
N GLU A 63 52.05 -43.05 -32.61
CA GLU A 63 51.60 -41.67 -32.69
C GLU A 63 51.47 -41.21 -34.15
N ILE A 64 50.40 -40.48 -34.46
CA ILE A 64 50.17 -39.75 -35.71
C ILE A 64 49.70 -38.35 -35.32
N ASN A 65 50.39 -37.32 -35.80
CA ASN A 65 50.07 -35.93 -35.52
C ASN A 65 49.84 -35.16 -36.82
N LEU A 66 48.78 -34.36 -36.83
CA LEU A 66 48.51 -33.36 -37.85
C LEU A 66 48.66 -31.98 -37.20
N ASN A 67 49.63 -31.19 -37.68
CA ASN A 67 49.96 -29.89 -37.11
C ASN A 67 49.64 -28.76 -38.08
N VAL A 68 49.12 -27.65 -37.56
CA VAL A 68 48.98 -26.36 -38.24
C VAL A 68 50.02 -25.45 -37.60
N ASP A 69 51.10 -25.12 -38.32
CA ASP A 69 52.28 -24.43 -37.77
C ASP A 69 52.85 -25.08 -36.48
N LYS A 70 52.60 -24.48 -35.31
CA LYS A 70 53.00 -24.99 -33.98
C LYS A 70 51.84 -25.63 -33.19
N CYS A 71 50.62 -25.61 -33.73
CA CYS A 71 49.41 -26.11 -33.09
C CYS A 71 49.16 -27.57 -33.50
N LYS A 72 49.05 -28.49 -32.53
CA LYS A 72 48.68 -29.88 -32.80
C LYS A 72 47.16 -29.95 -33.04
N LEU A 73 46.73 -29.98 -34.30
CA LEU A 73 45.31 -30.00 -34.68
C LEU A 73 44.68 -31.37 -34.38
N VAL A 74 45.38 -32.45 -34.73
CA VAL A 74 44.95 -33.82 -34.47
C VAL A 74 46.13 -34.61 -33.91
N GLU A 75 45.91 -35.31 -32.80
CA GLU A 75 46.86 -36.27 -32.21
C GLU A 75 46.17 -37.63 -32.09
N ILE A 76 46.76 -38.66 -32.70
CA ILE A 76 46.25 -40.02 -32.68
C ILE A 76 47.29 -40.91 -32.02
N LYS A 77 46.90 -41.65 -30.98
CA LYS A 77 47.80 -42.56 -30.24
C LYS A 77 47.38 -44.01 -30.40
N ASN A 78 48.38 -44.88 -30.57
CA ASN A 78 48.28 -46.33 -30.62
C ASN A 78 47.27 -46.85 -31.66
N THR A 79 47.51 -46.50 -32.92
CA THR A 79 46.72 -46.97 -34.07
C THR A 79 47.14 -48.37 -34.49
N ARG A 80 46.18 -49.26 -34.68
CA ARG A 80 46.32 -50.62 -35.19
C ARG A 80 45.51 -50.76 -36.48
N VAL A 81 46.13 -51.21 -37.56
CA VAL A 81 45.49 -51.36 -38.87
C VAL A 81 45.61 -52.79 -39.36
N SER A 82 44.47 -53.40 -39.71
CA SER A 82 44.37 -54.67 -40.45
C SER A 82 43.94 -54.35 -41.88
N ILE A 83 44.57 -54.96 -42.88
CA ILE A 83 44.38 -54.57 -44.30
C ILE A 83 43.29 -55.42 -44.99
N PHE A 84 43.04 -56.65 -44.51
CA PHE A 84 42.08 -57.58 -45.12
C PHE A 84 41.24 -58.33 -44.07
N PRO A 85 40.02 -57.87 -43.74
CA PRO A 85 39.37 -56.63 -44.19
C PRO A 85 40.00 -55.38 -43.58
N LEU A 86 39.73 -54.21 -44.18
CA LEU A 86 40.25 -52.92 -43.73
C LEU A 86 39.64 -52.56 -42.35
N HIS A 87 40.42 -52.71 -41.29
CA HIS A 87 39.99 -52.46 -39.92
C HIS A 87 40.99 -51.60 -39.16
N PHE A 88 40.56 -50.44 -38.68
CA PHE A 88 41.36 -49.50 -37.90
C PHE A 88 40.88 -49.51 -36.45
N ILE A 89 41.80 -49.68 -35.50
CA ILE A 89 41.55 -49.49 -34.07
C ILE A 89 42.48 -48.39 -33.58
N VAL A 90 41.93 -47.33 -33.01
CA VAL A 90 42.64 -46.21 -32.43
C VAL A 90 42.31 -46.17 -30.94
N ASP A 91 43.32 -46.06 -30.07
CA ASP A 91 43.05 -45.98 -28.63
C ASP A 91 42.67 -44.56 -28.21
N ASN A 92 43.38 -43.53 -28.67
CA ASN A 92 43.03 -42.13 -28.37
C ASN A 92 43.16 -41.26 -29.62
N LEU A 93 42.14 -40.43 -29.86
CA LEU A 93 42.11 -39.35 -30.83
C LEU A 93 41.84 -38.06 -30.06
N THR A 94 42.77 -37.11 -30.10
CA THR A 94 42.59 -35.76 -29.57
C THR A 94 42.51 -34.77 -30.72
N VAL A 95 41.48 -33.93 -30.72
CA VAL A 95 41.28 -32.87 -31.72
C VAL A 95 41.24 -31.53 -31.01
N ALA A 96 41.98 -30.55 -31.52
CA ALA A 96 42.04 -29.18 -30.97
C ALA A 96 41.50 -28.18 -32.01
N PRO A 97 40.19 -27.91 -32.02
CA PRO A 97 39.54 -27.07 -33.01
C PRO A 97 40.00 -25.61 -32.98
N GLU A 98 40.51 -25.09 -31.86
CA GLU A 98 41.11 -23.74 -31.81
C GLU A 98 42.22 -23.54 -32.86
N CYS A 99 42.90 -24.63 -33.26
CA CYS A 99 43.94 -24.61 -34.29
C CYS A 99 43.40 -24.33 -35.70
N PHE A 100 42.09 -24.49 -35.97
CA PHE A 100 41.51 -24.23 -37.30
C PHE A 100 41.61 -22.75 -37.70
N SER A 101 41.59 -21.82 -36.73
CA SER A 101 41.72 -20.38 -36.98
C SER A 101 43.02 -19.98 -37.69
N ALA A 102 44.07 -20.80 -37.60
CA ALA A 102 45.35 -20.59 -38.25
C ALA A 102 45.41 -21.09 -39.71
N ILE A 103 44.38 -21.82 -40.18
CA ILE A 103 44.28 -22.26 -41.57
C ILE A 103 43.72 -21.08 -42.40
N LYS A 104 44.58 -20.43 -43.17
CA LYS A 104 44.16 -19.36 -44.11
C LYS A 104 43.51 -20.00 -45.34
N SER A 105 42.31 -19.55 -45.71
CA SER A 105 41.66 -19.94 -46.96
C SER A 105 42.52 -19.52 -48.15
N SER A 106 43.25 -20.46 -48.76
CA SER A 106 44.02 -20.22 -49.97
C SER A 106 43.06 -20.08 -51.16
N SER A 107 43.08 -18.93 -51.83
CA SER A 107 42.28 -18.59 -53.02
C SER A 107 42.75 -19.28 -54.33
N HIS A 108 43.44 -20.41 -54.23
CA HIS A 108 43.92 -21.18 -55.36
C HIS A 108 43.48 -22.64 -55.26
N GLY A 109 42.30 -22.91 -55.81
CA GLY A 109 41.75 -24.23 -56.08
C GLY A 109 40.44 -24.02 -56.84
N THR A 110 40.29 -24.65 -57.99
CA THR A 110 39.08 -24.57 -58.82
C THR A 110 37.82 -24.91 -58.03
N ASP A 111 36.74 -24.19 -58.33
CA ASP A 111 35.40 -24.22 -57.73
C ASP A 111 34.63 -25.53 -58.04
N ASP A 112 35.34 -26.67 -58.05
CA ASP A 112 34.73 -27.98 -58.23
C ASP A 112 34.15 -28.42 -56.89
N ALA A 113 32.90 -28.03 -56.66
CA ALA A 113 32.16 -28.43 -55.48
C ALA A 113 32.16 -29.95 -55.33
N ILE A 114 32.60 -30.45 -54.17
CA ILE A 114 32.71 -31.88 -53.87
C ILE A 114 31.35 -32.54 -54.12
N ASN A 115 31.30 -33.48 -55.05
CA ASN A 115 30.10 -34.28 -55.32
C ASN A 115 29.93 -35.31 -54.19
N VAL A 116 28.91 -35.10 -53.36
CA VAL A 116 28.69 -35.87 -52.13
C VAL A 116 28.25 -37.30 -52.46
N GLU A 117 27.41 -37.47 -53.48
CA GLU A 117 26.96 -38.78 -53.96
C GLU A 117 28.13 -39.61 -54.50
N GLN A 118 29.01 -38.99 -55.29
CA GLN A 118 30.21 -39.66 -55.79
C GLN A 118 31.19 -40.00 -54.65
N LEU A 119 31.33 -39.11 -53.67
CA LEU A 119 32.20 -39.34 -52.52
C LEU A 119 31.71 -40.55 -51.71
N ILE A 120 30.43 -40.59 -51.36
CA ILE A 120 29.81 -41.68 -50.58
C ILE A 120 29.90 -43.00 -51.35
N GLY A 121 29.61 -42.99 -52.66
CA GLY A 121 29.74 -44.18 -53.51
C GLY A 121 31.17 -44.70 -53.69
N SER A 122 32.19 -43.88 -53.40
CA SER A 122 33.61 -44.25 -53.51
C SER A 122 34.22 -44.81 -52.21
N ILE A 123 33.47 -44.84 -51.11
CA ILE A 123 33.95 -45.33 -49.83
C ILE A 123 34.11 -46.87 -49.90
N PRO A 124 35.32 -47.42 -49.66
CA PRO A 124 35.52 -48.87 -49.63
C PRO A 124 34.90 -49.49 -48.38
N GLU A 125 34.67 -50.81 -48.36
CA GLU A 125 34.27 -51.46 -47.11
C GLU A 125 35.38 -51.34 -46.05
N PHE A 126 35.05 -50.71 -44.93
CA PHE A 126 35.98 -50.54 -43.82
C PHE A 126 35.27 -50.50 -42.48
N SER A 127 36.04 -50.68 -41.41
CA SER A 127 35.60 -50.38 -40.05
C SER A 127 36.69 -49.65 -39.28
N LEU A 128 36.30 -48.58 -38.61
CA LEU A 128 37.16 -47.74 -37.77
C LEU A 128 36.55 -47.70 -36.38
N VAL A 129 37.35 -48.02 -35.38
CA VAL A 129 36.98 -47.98 -33.97
C VAL A 129 37.96 -47.08 -33.24
N ILE A 130 37.48 -45.97 -32.70
CA ILE A 130 38.25 -45.10 -31.83
C ILE A 130 37.71 -45.24 -30.42
N LYS A 131 38.52 -45.74 -29.50
CA LYS A 131 38.05 -46.01 -28.12
C LYS A 131 37.79 -44.74 -27.34
N ASN A 132 38.62 -43.73 -27.53
CA ASN A 132 38.49 -42.44 -26.88
C ASN A 132 38.74 -41.32 -27.88
N VAL A 133 37.72 -40.50 -28.11
CA VAL A 133 37.75 -39.27 -28.87
C VAL A 133 37.59 -38.13 -27.88
N ASP A 134 38.57 -37.26 -27.84
CA ASP A 134 38.61 -36.08 -26.99
C ASP A 134 38.72 -34.84 -27.88
N VAL A 135 37.83 -33.88 -27.69
CA VAL A 135 37.77 -32.65 -28.48
C VAL A 135 37.88 -31.48 -27.52
N HIS A 136 39.00 -30.76 -27.53
CA HIS A 136 39.15 -29.58 -26.67
C HIS A 136 38.29 -28.40 -27.18
N PRO A 137 37.76 -27.52 -26.31
CA PRO A 137 37.71 -27.61 -24.84
C PRO A 137 36.40 -28.28 -24.34
N TRP A 138 35.96 -29.35 -25.01
CA TRP A 138 34.70 -30.05 -24.76
C TRP A 138 34.95 -31.47 -24.20
N GLU A 139 35.87 -31.60 -23.23
CA GLU A 139 36.29 -32.88 -22.65
C GLU A 139 35.12 -33.65 -22.00
N ASP A 140 34.08 -32.94 -21.56
CA ASP A 140 32.85 -33.51 -21.01
C ASP A 140 32.08 -34.39 -22.01
N TYR A 141 32.32 -34.25 -23.32
CA TYR A 141 31.66 -35.03 -24.37
C TYR A 141 32.56 -36.09 -25.01
N GLN A 142 33.64 -36.47 -24.32
CA GLN A 142 34.51 -37.56 -24.76
C GLN A 142 33.75 -38.89 -24.88
N GLY A 143 34.20 -39.74 -25.79
CA GLY A 143 33.54 -41.01 -26.01
C GLY A 143 34.22 -41.91 -27.05
N SER A 144 33.58 -43.01 -27.34
CA SER A 144 34.00 -43.98 -28.34
C SER A 144 33.29 -43.73 -29.67
N LEU A 145 34.01 -43.85 -30.78
CA LEU A 145 33.49 -43.68 -32.15
C LEU A 145 33.65 -44.98 -32.93
N TRP A 146 32.57 -45.47 -33.50
CA TRP A 146 32.55 -46.54 -34.49
C TRP A 146 32.06 -45.99 -35.81
N LEU A 147 32.88 -46.14 -36.84
CA LEU A 147 32.54 -45.80 -38.21
C LEU A 147 32.67 -47.05 -39.06
N ARG A 148 31.63 -47.41 -39.81
CA ARG A 148 31.61 -48.60 -40.66
C ARG A 148 31.00 -48.28 -42.01
N SER A 149 31.58 -48.84 -43.07
CA SER A 149 31.01 -48.83 -44.41
C SER A 149 30.76 -50.27 -44.86
N SER A 150 29.65 -50.50 -45.55
CA SER A 150 29.23 -51.80 -46.10
C SER A 150 28.40 -51.61 -47.36
N HIS A 151 28.14 -52.69 -48.10
CA HIS A 151 27.27 -52.63 -49.28
C HIS A 151 25.82 -52.18 -49.02
N THR A 152 25.27 -52.38 -47.81
CA THR A 152 23.87 -52.00 -47.48
C THR A 152 23.77 -50.62 -46.83
N ASP A 153 24.73 -50.30 -45.97
CA ASP A 153 24.83 -49.01 -45.29
C ASP A 153 26.16 -48.35 -45.73
N PRO A 154 26.12 -47.44 -46.73
CA PRO A 154 27.30 -46.74 -47.25
C PRO A 154 28.18 -46.14 -46.15
N LEU A 155 27.57 -45.62 -45.08
CA LEU A 155 28.29 -45.15 -43.91
C LEU A 155 27.40 -45.19 -42.67
N LYS A 156 27.84 -45.88 -41.62
CA LYS A 156 27.21 -45.89 -40.30
C LYS A 156 28.17 -45.33 -39.26
N LEU A 157 27.69 -44.40 -38.45
CA LEU A 157 28.41 -43.75 -37.35
C LEU A 157 27.65 -44.03 -36.05
N ASP A 158 28.36 -44.58 -35.06
CA ASP A 158 27.90 -44.74 -33.68
C ASP A 158 28.94 -44.05 -32.78
N PHE A 159 28.50 -43.09 -31.97
CA PHE A 159 29.31 -42.41 -30.99
C PHE A 159 28.68 -42.59 -29.62
N ARG A 160 29.45 -43.04 -28.63
CA ARG A 160 28.98 -43.23 -27.25
C ARG A 160 29.95 -42.63 -26.25
N GLY A 161 29.50 -41.61 -25.55
CA GLY A 161 30.09 -41.05 -24.34
C GLY A 161 29.05 -40.93 -23.23
N ASP A 162 29.46 -40.39 -22.08
CA ASP A 162 28.59 -40.22 -20.91
C ASP A 162 27.55 -39.10 -21.13
N ASN A 163 27.93 -38.03 -21.82
CA ASN A 163 27.08 -36.85 -22.08
C ASN A 163 26.67 -36.68 -23.55
N LEU A 164 27.11 -37.56 -24.45
CA LEU A 164 26.78 -37.51 -25.88
C LEU A 164 26.64 -38.91 -26.45
N GLN A 165 25.51 -39.17 -27.10
CA GLN A 165 25.25 -40.38 -27.87
C GLN A 165 24.76 -39.96 -29.25
N LEU A 166 25.32 -40.54 -30.31
CA LEU A 166 24.92 -40.29 -31.69
C LEU A 166 24.96 -41.59 -32.48
N THR A 167 23.81 -42.00 -33.01
CA THR A 167 23.71 -43.08 -33.98
C THR A 167 23.13 -42.52 -35.27
N SER A 168 23.92 -42.56 -36.35
CA SER A 168 23.48 -42.14 -37.68
C SER A 168 23.93 -43.11 -38.77
N LEU A 169 23.18 -43.13 -39.86
CA LEU A 169 23.52 -43.90 -41.05
C LEU A 169 23.18 -43.10 -42.30
N ILE A 170 23.94 -43.34 -43.36
CA ILE A 170 23.62 -42.88 -44.71
C ILE A 170 23.04 -44.08 -45.45
N THR A 171 21.83 -43.95 -45.99
CA THR A 171 21.15 -45.00 -46.77
C THR A 171 21.68 -45.05 -48.21
N ALA A 172 21.33 -46.11 -48.95
CA ALA A 172 21.64 -46.24 -50.37
C ALA A 172 21.04 -45.13 -51.25
N ASP A 173 19.96 -44.47 -50.78
CA ASP A 173 19.30 -43.35 -51.48
C ASP A 173 19.87 -41.97 -51.06
N ASN A 174 21.08 -41.95 -50.50
CA ASN A 174 21.78 -40.75 -50.02
C ASN A 174 21.00 -39.96 -48.97
N GLN A 175 20.25 -40.65 -48.10
CA GLN A 175 19.60 -40.03 -46.94
C GLN A 175 20.42 -40.25 -45.68
N LEU A 176 20.75 -39.17 -44.99
CA LEU A 176 21.31 -39.21 -43.65
C LEU A 176 20.16 -39.38 -42.65
N VAL A 177 20.09 -40.55 -42.02
CA VAL A 177 19.15 -40.87 -40.96
C VAL A 177 19.88 -40.74 -39.63
N ILE A 178 19.47 -39.78 -38.81
CA ILE A 178 19.88 -39.64 -37.41
C ILE A 178 18.87 -40.44 -36.58
N GLN A 179 19.27 -41.65 -36.21
CA GLN A 179 18.41 -42.56 -35.44
C GLN A 179 18.27 -42.08 -33.99
N GLU A 180 19.38 -41.62 -33.44
CA GLU A 180 19.46 -41.12 -32.07
C GLU A 180 20.57 -40.08 -31.99
N PHE A 181 20.26 -38.91 -31.46
CA PHE A 181 21.23 -37.97 -30.92
C PHE A 181 20.72 -37.58 -29.55
N SER A 182 21.47 -37.91 -28.49
CA SER A 182 21.12 -37.56 -27.12
C SER A 182 22.31 -36.87 -26.48
N THR A 183 22.10 -35.69 -25.90
CA THR A 183 23.15 -34.97 -25.20
C THR A 183 22.66 -34.40 -23.88
N TYR A 184 23.43 -34.60 -22.82
CA TYR A 184 23.22 -33.99 -21.53
C TYR A 184 24.02 -32.70 -21.44
N LEU A 185 23.34 -31.59 -21.17
CA LEU A 185 23.95 -30.28 -21.03
C LEU A 185 24.17 -29.98 -19.53
N PRO A 186 25.41 -30.03 -19.00
CA PRO A 186 25.65 -29.99 -17.55
C PRO A 186 25.23 -28.67 -16.89
N GLU A 187 25.46 -27.54 -17.56
CA GLU A 187 25.13 -26.21 -17.04
C GLU A 187 23.62 -26.00 -16.89
N GLN A 188 22.83 -26.52 -17.84
CA GLN A 188 21.38 -26.40 -17.86
C GLN A 188 20.69 -27.59 -17.17
N LYS A 189 21.43 -28.65 -16.79
CA LYS A 189 20.90 -29.88 -16.18
C LYS A 189 19.74 -30.50 -16.98
N GLN A 190 19.87 -30.52 -18.31
CA GLN A 190 18.82 -30.99 -19.21
C GLN A 190 19.39 -31.89 -20.29
N THR A 191 18.58 -32.86 -20.75
CA THR A 191 18.92 -33.70 -21.90
C THR A 191 18.17 -33.20 -23.13
N LEU A 192 18.87 -33.12 -24.25
CA LEU A 192 18.29 -32.86 -25.57
C LEU A 192 18.35 -34.15 -26.38
N GLU A 193 17.21 -34.56 -26.92
CA GLU A 193 17.12 -35.69 -27.83
C GLU A 193 16.73 -35.19 -29.22
N LEU A 194 17.43 -35.65 -30.26
CA LEU A 194 17.18 -35.28 -31.65
C LEU A 194 17.18 -36.54 -32.52
N SER A 195 16.25 -36.59 -33.47
CA SER A 195 16.18 -37.64 -34.49
C SER A 195 15.68 -37.02 -35.79
N GLY A 196 15.95 -37.66 -36.93
CA GLY A 196 15.44 -37.16 -38.19
C GLY A 196 16.15 -37.69 -39.42
N GLU A 197 15.71 -37.19 -40.56
CA GLU A 197 16.16 -37.63 -41.88
C GLU A 197 16.48 -36.41 -42.74
N ILE A 198 17.64 -36.41 -43.38
CA ILE A 198 18.11 -35.32 -44.24
C ILE A 198 18.54 -35.91 -45.58
N GLN A 199 17.99 -35.38 -46.68
CA GLN A 199 18.44 -35.73 -48.03
C GLN A 199 19.78 -35.02 -48.29
N LEU A 200 20.85 -35.78 -48.47
CA LEU A 200 22.17 -35.19 -48.73
C LEU A 200 22.18 -34.45 -50.08
N PRO A 201 22.79 -33.25 -50.16
CA PRO A 201 22.84 -32.48 -51.40
C PRO A 201 23.80 -33.14 -52.41
N LEU A 202 23.59 -32.89 -53.70
CA LEU A 202 24.51 -33.38 -54.76
C LEU A 202 25.93 -32.84 -54.58
N THR A 203 26.07 -31.60 -54.13
CA THR A 203 27.36 -30.93 -53.94
C THR A 203 27.47 -30.32 -52.54
N ALA A 204 28.67 -30.35 -51.96
CA ALA A 204 28.93 -29.90 -50.59
C ALA A 204 28.73 -28.38 -50.35
N ASN A 205 28.59 -27.59 -51.41
CA ASN A 205 28.33 -26.14 -51.34
C ASN A 205 26.84 -25.78 -51.39
N ARG A 206 25.94 -26.76 -51.46
CA ARG A 206 24.49 -26.54 -51.42
C ARG A 206 23.91 -27.05 -50.10
N LEU A 207 22.88 -26.37 -49.63
CA LEU A 207 22.07 -26.87 -48.52
C LEU A 207 21.24 -28.09 -48.96
N PRO A 208 20.95 -29.03 -48.05
CA PRO A 208 20.01 -30.13 -48.30
C PRO A 208 18.66 -29.64 -48.84
N GLU A 209 18.16 -30.25 -49.92
CA GLU A 209 16.88 -29.85 -50.51
C GLU A 209 15.68 -30.27 -49.64
N LYS A 210 15.80 -31.36 -48.87
CA LYS A 210 14.71 -31.86 -48.04
C LYS A 210 15.25 -32.41 -46.73
N GLY A 211 14.52 -32.18 -45.65
CA GLY A 211 14.80 -32.85 -44.38
C GLY A 211 13.71 -32.62 -43.35
N GLU A 212 13.71 -33.50 -42.35
CA GLU A 212 12.87 -33.43 -41.17
C GLU A 212 13.71 -33.78 -39.94
N LEU A 213 13.75 -32.87 -38.97
CA LEU A 213 14.37 -33.06 -37.67
C LEU A 213 13.33 -32.88 -36.58
N ASN A 214 13.35 -33.77 -35.59
CA ASN A 214 12.51 -33.74 -34.41
C ASN A 214 13.41 -33.68 -33.19
N ALA A 215 13.16 -32.73 -32.29
CA ALA A 215 13.91 -32.53 -31.07
C ALA A 215 12.97 -32.53 -29.85
N ASN A 216 13.26 -33.35 -28.85
CA ASN A 216 12.53 -33.41 -27.59
C ASN A 216 13.37 -32.79 -26.47
N PHE A 217 12.76 -31.94 -25.66
CA PHE A 217 13.43 -31.27 -24.55
C PHE A 217 12.45 -30.84 -23.45
N LYS A 218 12.97 -30.63 -22.23
CA LYS A 218 12.21 -30.17 -21.07
C LYS A 218 12.61 -28.73 -20.72
N LEU A 219 11.65 -27.81 -20.65
CA LEU A 219 11.83 -26.52 -19.97
C LEU A 219 11.76 -26.71 -18.46
N LEU A 220 12.63 -26.05 -17.70
CA LEU A 220 12.69 -26.20 -16.24
C LEU A 220 11.80 -25.20 -15.49
N ASN A 221 11.54 -24.02 -16.05
CA ASN A 221 10.72 -22.98 -15.44
C ASN A 221 9.96 -22.19 -16.53
N PRO A 222 8.64 -22.43 -16.72
CA PRO A 222 7.84 -23.50 -16.10
C PRO A 222 8.23 -24.90 -16.60
N GLU A 223 7.98 -25.93 -15.80
CA GLU A 223 8.21 -27.32 -16.23
C GLU A 223 7.27 -27.72 -17.37
N LYS A 224 7.80 -27.86 -18.59
CA LYS A 224 7.03 -28.31 -19.78
C LYS A 224 7.87 -29.23 -20.66
N PHE A 225 7.26 -30.32 -21.14
CA PHE A 225 7.87 -31.20 -22.13
C PHE A 225 7.46 -30.75 -23.54
N LEU A 226 8.45 -30.43 -24.37
CA LEU A 226 8.24 -29.88 -25.70
C LEU A 226 8.88 -30.77 -26.76
N THR A 227 8.19 -30.87 -27.90
CA THR A 227 8.74 -31.41 -29.14
C THR A 227 8.81 -30.30 -30.17
N ALA A 228 10.02 -30.00 -30.67
CA ALA A 228 10.24 -29.13 -31.82
C ALA A 228 10.44 -29.97 -33.08
N LYS A 229 9.64 -29.70 -34.10
CA LYS A 229 9.76 -30.30 -35.43
C LYS A 229 10.21 -29.23 -36.43
N PHE A 230 11.31 -29.51 -37.12
CA PHE A 230 11.88 -28.70 -38.17
C PHE A 230 11.81 -29.47 -39.49
N SER A 231 11.00 -29.00 -40.44
CA SER A 231 10.81 -29.69 -41.72
C SER A 231 10.93 -28.71 -42.88
N TRP A 232 11.64 -29.09 -43.93
CA TRP A 232 11.81 -28.25 -45.12
C TRP A 232 11.81 -29.03 -46.42
N GLU A 233 11.45 -28.33 -47.49
CA GLU A 233 11.51 -28.79 -48.86
C GLU A 233 11.86 -27.61 -49.78
N ASN A 234 12.92 -27.78 -50.56
CA ASN A 234 13.59 -26.75 -51.32
C ASN A 234 13.97 -25.54 -50.44
N ASN A 235 13.39 -24.39 -50.75
CA ASN A 235 13.67 -23.12 -50.10
C ASN A 235 12.57 -22.69 -49.11
N LYS A 236 11.70 -23.62 -48.69
CA LYS A 236 10.63 -23.35 -47.72
C LYS A 236 10.63 -24.41 -46.65
N GLY A 237 10.27 -24.01 -45.44
CA GLY A 237 10.09 -24.95 -44.34
C GLY A 237 9.24 -24.37 -43.23
N LYS A 238 9.17 -25.13 -42.14
CA LYS A 238 8.48 -24.72 -40.91
C LYS A 238 9.21 -25.23 -39.68
N ILE A 239 9.21 -24.41 -38.64
CA ILE A 239 9.51 -24.81 -37.27
C ILE A 239 8.19 -24.86 -36.52
N SER A 240 7.82 -26.01 -35.96
CA SER A 240 6.66 -26.14 -35.08
C SER A 240 7.10 -26.67 -33.73
N VAL A 241 6.65 -26.05 -32.64
CA VAL A 241 6.89 -26.53 -31.28
C VAL A 241 5.55 -26.88 -30.64
N VAL A 242 5.47 -28.08 -30.09
CA VAL A 242 4.26 -28.64 -29.49
C VAL A 242 4.51 -28.93 -28.03
N ASP A 243 3.59 -28.48 -27.17
CA ASP A 243 3.50 -28.91 -25.78
C ASP A 243 2.92 -30.33 -25.76
N ILE A 244 3.72 -31.30 -25.29
CA ILE A 244 3.38 -32.72 -25.32
C ILE A 244 2.20 -33.01 -24.40
N ASP A 245 2.17 -32.38 -23.22
CA ASP A 245 1.16 -32.63 -22.20
C ASP A 245 -0.22 -32.10 -22.64
N LYS A 246 -0.24 -30.94 -23.30
CA LYS A 246 -1.48 -30.31 -23.80
C LYS A 246 -1.85 -30.70 -25.24
N GLN A 247 -0.97 -31.40 -25.96
CA GLN A 247 -1.08 -31.64 -27.40
C GLN A 247 -1.37 -30.36 -28.20
N GLN A 248 -0.73 -29.25 -27.82
CA GLN A 248 -1.03 -27.94 -28.36
C GLN A 248 0.22 -27.33 -29.03
N GLU A 249 0.10 -26.92 -30.29
CA GLU A 249 1.17 -26.21 -31.00
C GLU A 249 1.35 -24.80 -30.41
N ILE A 250 2.46 -24.57 -29.70
CA ILE A 250 2.76 -23.30 -29.04
C ILE A 250 3.54 -22.32 -29.93
N LEU A 251 4.19 -22.83 -30.98
CA LEU A 251 4.97 -22.03 -31.91
C LEU A 251 4.86 -22.63 -33.30
N HIS A 252 4.57 -21.80 -34.30
CA HIS A 252 4.49 -22.15 -35.70
C HIS A 252 5.18 -21.07 -36.53
N LEU A 253 6.37 -21.36 -37.06
CA LEU A 253 7.18 -20.41 -37.82
C LEU A 253 7.45 -20.97 -39.23
N PRO A 254 6.61 -20.64 -40.21
CA PRO A 254 6.91 -20.93 -41.61
C PRO A 254 8.01 -19.99 -42.08
N TRP A 255 9.03 -20.53 -42.71
CA TRP A 255 10.17 -19.76 -43.21
C TRP A 255 10.37 -19.99 -44.70
N VAL A 256 10.87 -18.97 -45.37
CA VAL A 256 11.28 -18.97 -46.78
C VAL A 256 12.72 -18.51 -46.84
N LEU A 257 13.51 -19.22 -47.63
CA LEU A 257 14.93 -18.98 -47.85
C LEU A 257 15.15 -18.44 -49.27
N THR A 258 15.97 -17.41 -49.39
CA THR A 258 16.60 -16.97 -50.62
C THR A 258 18.12 -16.92 -50.41
N PRO A 259 18.94 -16.73 -51.45
CA PRO A 259 20.40 -16.67 -51.28
C PRO A 259 20.88 -15.65 -50.25
N GLU A 260 20.13 -14.57 -50.03
CA GLU A 260 20.50 -13.49 -49.12
C GLU A 260 19.53 -13.30 -47.95
N VAL A 261 18.31 -13.86 -47.99
CA VAL A 261 17.27 -13.56 -47.00
C VAL A 261 16.63 -14.83 -46.42
N ILE A 262 16.51 -14.87 -45.10
CA ILE A 262 15.58 -15.75 -44.39
C ILE A 262 14.38 -14.91 -43.95
N GLN A 263 13.19 -15.31 -44.35
CA GLN A 263 11.95 -14.62 -44.00
C GLN A 263 10.96 -15.57 -43.31
N ILE A 264 10.47 -15.16 -42.15
CA ILE A 264 9.34 -15.76 -41.45
C ILE A 264 8.13 -14.83 -41.60
N SER A 265 7.07 -15.32 -42.23
CA SER A 265 5.84 -14.56 -42.48
C SER A 265 4.61 -15.34 -42.01
N ASP A 266 3.70 -14.69 -41.28
CA ASP A 266 2.54 -15.35 -40.64
C ASP A 266 2.94 -16.41 -39.60
N GLY A 267 4.07 -16.19 -38.92
CA GLY A 267 4.43 -16.96 -37.74
C GLY A 267 3.42 -16.74 -36.63
N LYS A 268 3.10 -17.79 -35.87
CA LYS A 268 2.11 -17.76 -34.78
C LYS A 268 2.73 -18.34 -33.53
N TRP A 269 2.39 -17.77 -32.40
CA TRP A 269 2.77 -18.28 -31.11
C TRP A 269 1.60 -18.20 -30.13
N GLN A 270 1.58 -19.13 -29.18
CA GLN A 270 0.67 -19.11 -28.07
C GLN A 270 1.33 -19.69 -26.82
N TRP A 271 1.07 -19.08 -25.69
CA TRP A 271 1.60 -19.48 -24.41
C TRP A 271 0.55 -19.26 -23.33
N ASP A 272 0.30 -20.26 -22.50
CA ASP A 272 -0.54 -20.13 -21.33
C ASP A 272 0.35 -20.09 -20.09
N GLU A 273 0.29 -18.98 -19.35
CA GLU A 273 0.97 -18.78 -18.06
C GLU A 273 -0.07 -18.29 -17.05
N ALA A 274 -0.19 -18.95 -15.89
CA ALA A 274 -1.14 -18.59 -14.83
C ALA A 274 -2.58 -18.33 -15.32
N ASP A 275 -3.10 -19.19 -16.21
CA ASP A 275 -4.44 -19.10 -16.83
C ASP A 275 -4.68 -17.87 -17.73
N ILE A 276 -3.62 -17.16 -18.12
CA ILE A 276 -3.71 -16.05 -19.09
C ILE A 276 -3.29 -16.57 -20.47
N PRO A 277 -4.22 -16.71 -21.44
CA PRO A 277 -3.87 -17.14 -22.78
C PRO A 277 -3.21 -16.00 -23.55
N LEU A 278 -1.89 -16.09 -23.72
CA LEU A 278 -1.10 -15.17 -24.52
C LEU A 278 -1.01 -15.73 -25.93
N LYS A 279 -1.41 -14.95 -26.94
CA LYS A 279 -1.32 -15.37 -28.35
C LYS A 279 -0.82 -14.24 -29.20
N GLY A 280 -0.18 -14.56 -30.31
CA GLY A 280 0.35 -13.53 -31.18
C GLY A 280 0.90 -14.04 -32.49
N GLY A 281 1.35 -13.08 -33.28
CA GLY A 281 2.03 -13.30 -34.54
C GLY A 281 3.48 -12.86 -34.47
N ILE A 282 4.30 -13.48 -35.32
CA ILE A 282 5.72 -13.23 -35.47
C ILE A 282 6.00 -13.06 -36.96
N ASN A 283 6.59 -11.92 -37.32
CA ASN A 283 7.22 -11.73 -38.62
C ASN A 283 8.69 -11.37 -38.35
N LEU A 284 9.61 -12.11 -38.95
CA LEU A 284 11.05 -11.91 -38.79
C LEU A 284 11.71 -11.98 -40.15
N GLN A 285 12.75 -11.19 -40.35
CA GLN A 285 13.55 -11.20 -41.56
C GLN A 285 15.01 -11.01 -41.19
N VAL A 286 15.86 -11.89 -41.73
CA VAL A 286 17.32 -11.83 -41.59
C VAL A 286 17.90 -11.70 -42.99
N ASN A 287 18.55 -10.57 -43.26
CA ASN A 287 19.28 -10.36 -44.51
C ASN A 287 20.76 -10.71 -44.33
N ASN A 288 21.42 -11.11 -45.42
CA ASN A 288 22.80 -11.57 -45.50
C ASN A 288 23.09 -12.76 -44.56
N TRP A 289 22.13 -13.69 -44.43
CA TRP A 289 22.27 -14.84 -43.54
C TRP A 289 23.43 -15.78 -43.90
N ASN A 290 23.94 -15.68 -45.14
CA ASN A 290 25.07 -16.43 -45.67
C ASN A 290 26.45 -15.82 -45.31
N ASN A 291 26.49 -14.64 -44.66
CA ASN A 291 27.71 -14.01 -44.17
C ASN A 291 27.94 -14.30 -42.68
N ILE A 292 29.01 -13.71 -42.11
CA ILE A 292 29.26 -13.74 -40.66
C ILE A 292 28.15 -13.03 -39.89
N LEU A 293 27.88 -13.46 -38.65
CA LEU A 293 26.76 -12.97 -37.82
C LEU A 293 26.71 -11.44 -37.69
N SER A 294 27.87 -10.77 -37.60
CA SER A 294 27.97 -9.31 -37.49
C SER A 294 27.51 -8.57 -38.76
N GLU A 295 27.51 -9.22 -39.93
CA GLU A 295 27.03 -8.66 -41.19
C GLU A 295 25.55 -8.93 -41.45
N MET A 296 24.92 -9.81 -40.65
CA MET A 296 23.49 -10.11 -40.76
C MET A 296 22.65 -8.92 -40.27
N VAL A 297 21.56 -8.63 -40.98
CA VAL A 297 20.61 -7.58 -40.61
C VAL A 297 19.29 -8.21 -40.17
N PHE A 298 18.98 -8.08 -38.89
CA PHE A 298 17.76 -8.58 -38.27
C PHE A 298 16.70 -7.49 -38.25
N SER A 299 15.48 -7.83 -38.66
CA SER A 299 14.30 -6.97 -38.52
C SER A 299 13.09 -7.83 -38.21
N GLY A 300 12.10 -7.24 -37.54
CA GLY A 300 10.98 -8.04 -37.10
C GLY A 300 9.85 -7.29 -36.43
N ARG A 301 8.74 -7.99 -36.31
CA ARG A 301 7.56 -7.55 -35.57
C ARG A 301 6.94 -8.74 -34.87
N ILE A 302 6.83 -8.65 -33.55
CA ILE A 302 6.11 -9.62 -32.72
C ILE A 302 4.92 -8.88 -32.14
N ASN A 303 3.73 -9.45 -32.23
CA ASN A 303 2.57 -8.92 -31.52
C ASN A 303 2.08 -9.91 -30.46
N LEU A 304 1.43 -9.35 -29.45
CA LEU A 304 0.81 -10.05 -28.33
C LEU A 304 -0.62 -9.53 -28.18
N LEU A 305 -1.58 -10.45 -28.25
CA LEU A 305 -2.99 -10.19 -27.99
C LEU A 305 -3.31 -10.51 -26.53
N THR A 306 -3.97 -9.57 -25.87
CA THR A 306 -4.46 -9.71 -24.48
C THR A 306 -5.96 -9.49 -24.44
N GLN A 307 -6.65 -10.06 -23.45
CA GLN A 307 -8.10 -9.94 -23.30
C GLN A 307 -8.47 -9.72 -21.83
N GLY A 308 -9.36 -8.75 -21.58
CA GLY A 308 -9.94 -8.48 -20.26
C GLY A 308 -11.43 -8.12 -20.36
N LYS A 309 -12.04 -7.60 -19.29
CA LYS A 309 -13.46 -7.20 -19.26
C LYS A 309 -13.80 -6.12 -20.29
N LYS A 310 -12.80 -5.31 -20.68
CA LYS A 310 -12.92 -4.26 -21.72
C LYS A 310 -12.59 -4.76 -23.13
N GLY A 311 -12.64 -6.07 -23.37
CA GLY A 311 -12.39 -6.70 -24.68
C GLY A 311 -10.90 -6.97 -24.94
N LYS A 312 -10.54 -7.09 -26.22
CA LYS A 312 -9.18 -7.42 -26.67
C LYS A 312 -8.29 -6.19 -26.82
N ALA A 313 -6.99 -6.37 -26.69
CA ALA A 313 -5.94 -5.37 -26.93
C ALA A 313 -4.71 -6.02 -27.57
N ASN A 314 -3.89 -5.23 -28.24
CA ASN A 314 -2.71 -5.69 -28.97
C ASN A 314 -1.49 -4.88 -28.52
N LEU A 315 -0.42 -5.57 -28.20
CA LEU A 315 0.90 -5.04 -27.90
C LEU A 315 1.84 -5.48 -29.01
N VAL A 316 2.68 -4.57 -29.52
CA VAL A 316 3.54 -4.83 -30.66
C VAL A 316 4.97 -4.45 -30.30
N LEU A 317 5.86 -5.43 -30.37
CA LEU A 317 7.31 -5.24 -30.35
C LEU A 317 7.79 -5.15 -31.80
N THR A 318 8.40 -4.03 -32.17
CA THR A 318 8.99 -3.80 -33.48
C THR A 318 10.50 -3.70 -33.33
N LEU A 319 11.21 -4.51 -34.10
CA LEU A 319 12.65 -4.49 -34.28
C LEU A 319 12.97 -3.88 -35.65
N PRO A 320 13.41 -2.61 -35.73
CA PRO A 320 13.93 -2.05 -36.97
C PRO A 320 15.14 -2.85 -37.48
N PRO A 321 15.52 -2.72 -38.77
CA PRO A 321 16.74 -3.34 -39.31
C PRO A 321 17.96 -2.99 -38.46
N THR A 322 18.59 -4.00 -37.87
CA THR A 322 19.72 -3.86 -36.94
C THR A 322 20.73 -4.99 -37.11
N HIS A 323 22.00 -4.67 -36.89
CA HIS A 323 23.06 -5.67 -36.74
C HIS A 323 23.11 -6.15 -35.28
N ILE A 324 23.37 -7.44 -35.09
CA ILE A 324 23.50 -8.04 -33.76
C ILE A 324 24.95 -8.52 -33.60
N ASP A 325 25.64 -7.95 -32.61
CA ASP A 325 26.97 -8.37 -32.16
C ASP A 325 26.82 -9.01 -30.78
N LEU A 326 27.36 -10.22 -30.61
CA LEU A 326 27.27 -11.01 -29.38
C LEU A 326 27.98 -10.35 -28.19
N ILE A 327 29.03 -9.57 -28.44
CA ILE A 327 29.89 -8.96 -27.41
C ILE A 327 29.39 -7.55 -27.09
N ASN A 328 29.01 -6.78 -28.12
CA ASN A 328 28.58 -5.40 -27.94
C ASN A 328 27.30 -5.13 -28.73
N THR A 329 26.18 -5.63 -28.23
CA THR A 329 24.87 -5.40 -28.84
C THR A 329 24.48 -3.92 -28.67
N ALA A 330 23.88 -3.32 -29.70
CA ALA A 330 23.31 -1.97 -29.64
C ALA A 330 22.01 -1.90 -30.46
N VAL A 331 20.98 -2.59 -30.00
CA VAL A 331 19.76 -2.87 -30.78
C VAL A 331 18.61 -1.97 -30.33
N ASN A 332 18.14 -1.11 -31.23
CA ASN A 332 16.94 -0.31 -30.99
C ASN A 332 15.69 -1.17 -31.18
N PHE A 333 14.68 -1.00 -30.33
CA PHE A 333 13.37 -1.61 -30.48
C PHE A 333 12.26 -0.66 -30.03
N GLN A 334 11.03 -0.92 -30.45
CA GLN A 334 9.86 -0.17 -29.99
C GLN A 334 8.79 -1.13 -29.52
N LEU A 335 8.38 -1.00 -28.26
CA LEU A 335 7.23 -1.71 -27.71
C LEU A 335 6.04 -0.73 -27.60
N ASN A 336 5.02 -0.91 -28.43
CA ASN A 336 3.85 -0.03 -28.48
C ASN A 336 2.53 -0.82 -28.49
N GLY A 337 1.55 -0.37 -27.73
CA GLY A 337 0.19 -0.88 -27.82
C GLY A 337 -0.53 -0.80 -26.49
N ARG A 338 -1.46 -1.73 -26.30
CA ARG A 338 -2.28 -1.79 -25.09
C ARG A 338 -2.31 -3.20 -24.54
N VAL A 339 -2.32 -3.29 -23.21
CA VAL A 339 -2.60 -4.51 -22.46
C VAL A 339 -3.90 -4.32 -21.70
N LYS A 340 -4.79 -5.31 -21.76
CA LYS A 340 -6.05 -5.33 -21.00
C LYS A 340 -6.02 -6.50 -20.04
N TYR A 341 -6.25 -6.22 -18.77
CA TYR A 341 -6.33 -7.21 -17.71
C TYR A 341 -7.44 -6.81 -16.75
N GLU A 342 -8.41 -7.70 -16.52
CA GLU A 342 -9.59 -7.38 -15.71
C GLU A 342 -10.30 -6.07 -16.18
N ASP A 343 -10.51 -5.10 -15.28
CA ASP A 343 -11.08 -3.77 -15.55
C ASP A 343 -9.97 -2.71 -15.79
N MET A 344 -8.71 -3.12 -15.86
CA MET A 344 -7.55 -2.25 -16.06
C MET A 344 -7.08 -2.25 -17.52
N ILE A 345 -6.61 -1.10 -17.98
CA ILE A 345 -5.96 -0.92 -19.27
C ILE A 345 -4.58 -0.31 -19.01
N LEU A 346 -3.56 -0.86 -19.66
CA LEU A 346 -2.19 -0.36 -19.68
C LEU A 346 -1.83 0.02 -21.12
N ASP A 347 -1.69 1.32 -21.38
CA ASP A 347 -1.12 1.86 -22.61
C ASP A 347 0.41 1.88 -22.50
N ILE A 348 1.09 1.26 -23.46
CA ILE A 348 2.54 1.10 -23.51
C ILE A 348 3.07 1.82 -24.74
N ASN A 349 4.06 2.70 -24.57
CA ASN A 349 4.84 3.26 -25.66
C ASN A 349 6.30 3.39 -25.21
N LEU A 350 7.16 2.44 -25.56
CA LEU A 350 8.53 2.33 -25.09
C LEU A 350 9.49 2.16 -26.28
N PRO A 351 9.93 3.25 -26.93
CA PRO A 351 11.14 3.22 -27.75
C PRO A 351 12.35 3.03 -26.83
N ALA A 352 13.17 2.01 -27.08
CA ALA A 352 14.30 1.67 -26.23
C ALA A 352 15.46 1.08 -27.02
N GLN A 353 16.63 0.99 -26.39
CA GLN A 353 17.82 0.36 -26.94
C GLN A 353 18.34 -0.69 -25.97
N VAL A 354 18.59 -1.90 -26.45
CA VAL A 354 19.34 -2.93 -25.73
C VAL A 354 20.83 -2.69 -25.97
N SER A 355 21.63 -2.63 -24.91
CA SER A 355 23.08 -2.51 -25.00
C SER A 355 23.84 -3.42 -24.05
N GLY A 356 25.11 -3.71 -24.37
CA GLY A 356 26.00 -4.58 -23.59
C GLY A 356 26.05 -6.01 -24.11
N GLU A 357 26.63 -6.90 -23.31
CA GLU A 357 26.63 -8.35 -23.58
C GLU A 357 25.22 -8.91 -23.41
N LEU A 358 24.80 -9.85 -24.28
CA LEU A 358 23.44 -10.43 -24.24
C LEU A 358 23.10 -11.11 -22.91
N THR A 359 24.10 -11.63 -22.19
CA THR A 359 23.97 -12.25 -20.87
C THR A 359 23.77 -11.24 -19.74
N ALA A 360 24.16 -9.97 -19.95
CA ALA A 360 24.07 -8.88 -18.97
C ALA A 360 23.48 -7.61 -19.60
N ALA A 361 22.45 -7.81 -20.44
CA ALA A 361 21.91 -6.76 -21.29
C ALA A 361 21.26 -5.63 -20.47
N LYS A 362 21.44 -4.40 -20.95
CA LYS A 362 20.84 -3.18 -20.38
C LYS A 362 19.88 -2.57 -21.38
N ILE A 363 18.62 -2.35 -20.97
CA ILE A 363 17.60 -1.67 -21.76
C ILE A 363 17.58 -0.20 -21.39
N SER A 364 17.87 0.70 -22.32
CA SER A 364 17.82 2.15 -22.12
C SER A 364 16.58 2.73 -22.81
N PHE A 365 15.70 3.40 -22.06
CA PHE A 365 14.45 3.96 -22.56
C PHE A 365 14.67 5.35 -23.18
N LEU A 366 14.30 5.49 -24.46
CA LEU A 366 14.51 6.69 -25.26
C LEU A 366 13.40 7.72 -25.05
N SER A 367 13.57 8.90 -25.66
CA SER A 367 12.57 9.97 -25.63
C SER A 367 11.20 9.48 -26.12
N GLY A 368 10.13 9.88 -25.43
CA GLY A 368 8.76 9.41 -25.68
C GLY A 368 8.36 8.13 -24.94
N SER A 369 9.27 7.50 -24.19
CA SER A 369 8.96 6.34 -23.36
C SER A 369 7.98 6.66 -22.24
N LEU A 370 6.79 6.06 -22.29
CA LEU A 370 5.67 6.33 -21.42
C LEU A 370 4.83 5.07 -21.18
N LEU A 371 4.53 4.79 -19.92
CA LEU A 371 3.47 3.87 -19.52
C LEU A 371 2.29 4.67 -18.95
N ARG A 372 1.07 4.27 -19.29
CA ARG A 372 -0.15 4.81 -18.68
C ARG A 372 -1.11 3.70 -18.30
N ALA A 373 -1.62 3.68 -17.08
CA ALA A 373 -2.63 2.72 -16.64
C ALA A 373 -3.90 3.42 -16.15
N TYR A 374 -5.06 2.84 -16.41
CA TYR A 374 -6.35 3.37 -15.96
C TYR A 374 -7.41 2.26 -15.90
N GLY A 375 -8.39 2.42 -15.01
CA GLY A 375 -9.41 1.40 -14.77
C GLY A 375 -9.78 1.25 -13.29
N ARG A 376 -10.61 0.25 -12.98
CA ARG A 376 -11.03 -0.01 -11.61
C ARG A 376 -10.08 -1.00 -10.95
N ALA A 377 -9.43 -0.59 -9.88
CA ALA A 377 -8.50 -1.44 -9.11
C ALA A 377 -9.21 -2.23 -8.00
N SER A 378 -10.29 -1.68 -7.44
CA SER A 378 -11.17 -2.34 -6.46
C SER A 378 -12.60 -1.77 -6.56
N PRO A 379 -13.61 -2.36 -5.88
CA PRO A 379 -14.97 -1.81 -5.90
C PRO A 379 -15.07 -0.33 -5.55
N THR A 380 -14.19 0.19 -4.68
CA THR A 380 -14.19 1.58 -4.21
C THR A 380 -13.12 2.46 -4.85
N VAL A 381 -12.10 1.87 -5.51
CA VAL A 381 -10.95 2.60 -6.08
C VAL A 381 -10.98 2.57 -7.60
N LEU A 382 -11.17 3.75 -8.19
CA LEU A 382 -11.05 4.00 -9.63
C LEU A 382 -9.74 4.74 -9.92
N ILE A 383 -8.85 4.12 -10.69
CA ILE A 383 -7.64 4.76 -11.21
C ILE A 383 -8.02 5.53 -12.47
N LYS A 384 -8.05 6.87 -12.38
CA LYS A 384 -8.28 7.74 -13.54
C LYS A 384 -7.06 7.71 -14.45
N GLU A 385 -5.86 7.77 -13.88
CA GLU A 385 -4.60 7.73 -14.61
C GLU A 385 -3.44 7.40 -13.64
N ILE A 386 -2.64 6.39 -13.93
CA ILE A 386 -1.26 6.27 -13.48
C ILE A 386 -0.39 6.55 -14.70
N ARG A 387 0.52 7.51 -14.62
CA ARG A 387 1.42 7.88 -15.71
C ARG A 387 2.87 7.76 -15.24
N LEU A 388 3.66 6.95 -15.94
CA LEU A 388 5.07 6.68 -15.65
C LEU A 388 5.92 7.06 -16.87
N PRO A 389 6.47 8.28 -16.91
CA PRO A 389 7.50 8.65 -17.88
C PRO A 389 8.78 7.86 -17.60
N LEU A 390 9.30 7.17 -18.62
CA LEU A 390 10.52 6.35 -18.51
C LEU A 390 11.68 6.88 -19.35
N ALA A 391 11.50 7.98 -20.09
CA ALA A 391 12.55 8.55 -20.91
C ALA A 391 13.81 8.89 -20.08
N GLY A 392 14.97 8.40 -20.52
CA GLY A 392 16.24 8.58 -19.82
C GLY A 392 16.50 7.59 -18.67
N THR A 393 15.57 6.66 -18.42
CA THR A 393 15.80 5.53 -17.50
C THR A 393 16.43 4.35 -18.20
N SER A 394 16.97 3.42 -17.43
CA SER A 394 17.47 2.15 -17.89
C SER A 394 17.04 1.02 -16.96
N LEU A 395 16.86 -0.17 -17.51
CA LEU A 395 16.53 -1.40 -16.83
C LEU A 395 17.62 -2.43 -17.10
N SER A 396 18.18 -3.01 -16.04
CA SER A 396 19.08 -4.17 -16.10
C SER A 396 18.58 -5.24 -15.11
N GLU A 397 19.27 -6.37 -15.02
CA GLU A 397 19.01 -7.40 -14.01
C GLU A 397 19.03 -6.83 -12.57
N GLU A 398 19.86 -5.82 -12.33
CA GLU A 398 19.96 -5.15 -11.03
C GLU A 398 18.80 -4.19 -10.72
N GLY A 399 17.95 -3.86 -11.72
CA GLY A 399 16.78 -2.99 -11.56
C GLY A 399 16.81 -1.69 -12.37
N ILE A 400 15.92 -0.75 -12.01
CA ILE A 400 15.73 0.51 -12.74
C ILE A 400 16.71 1.59 -12.26
N SER A 401 17.35 2.28 -13.19
CA SER A 401 18.27 3.39 -12.93
C SER A 401 17.97 4.60 -13.80
N GLY A 402 18.00 5.81 -13.24
CA GLY A 402 17.74 7.08 -13.95
C GLY A 402 16.64 7.93 -13.31
N PRO A 403 16.13 8.97 -14.00
CA PRO A 403 15.03 9.79 -13.51
C PRO A 403 13.72 8.98 -13.48
N LEU A 404 13.15 8.73 -12.31
CA LEU A 404 11.95 7.92 -12.13
C LEU A 404 10.82 8.76 -11.56
N GLN A 405 9.76 8.92 -12.35
CA GLN A 405 8.59 9.74 -12.03
C GLN A 405 7.30 8.92 -12.06
N ALA A 406 6.35 9.30 -11.22
CA ALA A 406 5.00 8.73 -11.23
C ALA A 406 3.95 9.80 -10.95
N ILE A 407 2.92 9.86 -11.78
CA ILE A 407 1.77 10.75 -11.60
C ILE A 407 0.53 9.87 -11.42
N LEU A 408 -0.17 10.04 -10.32
CA LEU A 408 -1.31 9.22 -9.91
C LEU A 408 -2.54 10.11 -9.76
N LYS A 409 -3.59 9.78 -10.51
CA LYS A 409 -4.92 10.36 -10.40
C LYS A 409 -5.89 9.26 -10.03
N VAL A 410 -6.41 9.31 -8.81
CA VAL A 410 -7.22 8.25 -8.20
C VAL A 410 -8.51 8.84 -7.66
N LYS A 411 -9.62 8.12 -7.85
CA LYS A 411 -10.90 8.40 -7.20
C LYS A 411 -11.22 7.27 -6.25
N GLU A 412 -11.33 7.59 -4.97
CA GLU A 412 -11.81 6.70 -3.92
C GLU A 412 -13.26 7.08 -3.60
N GLN A 413 -14.15 6.10 -3.50
CA GLN A 413 -15.60 6.31 -3.40
C GLN A 413 -16.01 7.15 -2.17
N TYR A 414 -15.36 6.94 -1.03
CA TYR A 414 -15.66 7.63 0.23
C TYR A 414 -14.83 8.91 0.39
N TRP A 415 -13.53 8.84 0.09
CA TRP A 415 -12.62 9.96 0.35
C TRP A 415 -12.61 11.00 -0.76
N GLY A 416 -12.87 10.65 -2.03
CA GLY A 416 -12.90 11.61 -3.14
C GLY A 416 -11.75 11.46 -4.12
N ASP A 417 -11.37 12.57 -4.76
CA ASP A 417 -10.42 12.61 -5.88
C ASP A 417 -9.04 13.07 -5.41
N PHE A 418 -7.99 12.31 -5.76
CA PHE A 418 -6.60 12.54 -5.40
C PHE A 418 -5.73 12.68 -6.65
N ASP A 419 -4.90 13.71 -6.68
CA ASP A 419 -3.86 13.92 -7.69
C ASP A 419 -2.50 14.02 -6.98
N ILE A 420 -1.62 13.04 -7.20
CA ILE A 420 -0.31 12.91 -6.53
C ILE A 420 0.79 12.76 -7.58
N HIS A 421 1.87 13.50 -7.38
CA HIS A 421 3.07 13.47 -8.21
C HIS A 421 4.25 13.00 -7.37
N LEU A 422 5.07 12.15 -7.97
CA LEU A 422 6.34 11.62 -7.46
C LEU A 422 7.39 11.90 -8.52
N ASP A 423 8.46 12.60 -8.15
CA ASP A 423 9.56 12.94 -9.06
C ASP A 423 10.89 12.70 -8.37
N GLY A 424 11.70 11.79 -8.93
CA GLY A 424 12.88 11.29 -8.26
C GLY A 424 13.92 10.67 -9.17
N LYS A 425 14.94 10.10 -8.54
CA LYS A 425 16.03 9.38 -9.21
C LYS A 425 16.21 8.00 -8.58
N ALA A 426 16.18 6.99 -9.43
CA ALA A 426 16.41 5.60 -9.09
C ALA A 426 17.84 5.17 -9.44
N ASN A 427 18.39 4.22 -8.69
CA ASN A 427 19.65 3.56 -8.95
C ASN A 427 19.52 2.08 -8.56
N LYS A 428 19.61 1.20 -9.56
CA LYS A 428 19.42 -0.25 -9.43
C LYS A 428 18.17 -0.62 -8.61
N PHE A 429 17.09 0.15 -8.81
CA PHE A 429 15.91 0.10 -7.95
C PHE A 429 15.01 -1.06 -8.34
N THR A 430 14.69 -1.89 -7.36
CA THR A 430 13.65 -2.92 -7.35
C THR A 430 12.80 -2.77 -6.08
N LEU A 431 11.82 -3.65 -5.83
CA LEU A 431 10.93 -3.52 -4.67
C LEU A 431 11.70 -3.53 -3.33
N ASP A 432 12.77 -4.32 -3.21
CA ASP A 432 13.48 -4.51 -1.93
C ASP A 432 15.02 -4.39 -2.07
N ASN A 433 15.54 -3.95 -3.23
CA ASN A 433 16.96 -3.66 -3.45
C ASN A 433 17.17 -2.33 -4.18
N GLY A 434 18.30 -1.68 -3.91
CA GLY A 434 18.71 -0.45 -4.58
C GLY A 434 18.08 0.79 -3.96
N THR A 435 18.08 1.91 -4.70
CA THR A 435 17.65 3.19 -4.13
C THR A 435 16.74 3.97 -5.07
N TRP A 436 15.72 4.62 -4.50
CA TRP A 436 14.91 5.64 -5.16
C TRP A 436 14.70 6.80 -4.20
N PHE A 437 15.13 7.99 -4.60
CA PHE A 437 14.90 9.24 -3.86
C PHE A 437 13.91 10.09 -4.63
N TRP A 438 12.84 10.56 -3.99
CA TRP A 438 11.79 11.32 -4.68
C TRP A 438 11.31 12.52 -3.87
N ASN A 439 10.89 13.54 -4.58
CA ASN A 439 9.99 14.59 -4.10
C ASN A 439 8.56 14.20 -4.44
N TYR A 440 7.61 14.61 -3.61
CA TYR A 440 6.19 14.40 -3.87
C TYR A 440 5.38 15.65 -3.57
N TRP A 441 4.30 15.83 -4.33
CA TRP A 441 3.31 16.88 -4.10
C TRP A 441 1.97 16.46 -4.67
N GLY A 442 0.90 17.09 -4.21
CA GLY A 442 -0.43 16.75 -4.67
C GLY A 442 -1.53 17.51 -3.98
N ASN A 443 -2.75 17.23 -4.40
CA ASN A 443 -3.96 17.82 -3.88
C ASN A 443 -5.12 16.82 -3.96
N ALA A 444 -6.13 17.04 -3.11
CA ALA A 444 -7.37 16.26 -3.15
C ALA A 444 -8.55 17.11 -2.68
N VAL A 445 -9.73 16.73 -3.14
CA VAL A 445 -11.00 17.21 -2.58
C VAL A 445 -11.61 16.07 -1.81
N LEU A 446 -11.87 16.29 -0.52
CA LEU A 446 -12.31 15.30 0.46
C LEU A 446 -13.75 15.61 0.94
N PRO A 447 -14.80 15.14 0.23
CA PRO A 447 -16.18 15.49 0.55
C PRO A 447 -16.64 14.98 1.91
N SER A 448 -16.13 13.83 2.36
CA SER A 448 -16.51 13.20 3.63
C SER A 448 -16.16 14.03 4.87
N ILE A 449 -15.21 14.95 4.74
CA ILE A 449 -14.78 15.87 5.80
C ILE A 449 -14.83 17.35 5.37
N SER A 450 -15.50 17.64 4.26
CA SER A 450 -15.65 18.99 3.68
C SER A 450 -14.32 19.74 3.50
N ALA A 451 -13.27 19.04 3.08
CA ALA A 451 -11.91 19.57 3.05
C ALA A 451 -11.29 19.59 1.64
N ASN A 452 -10.52 20.63 1.34
CA ASN A 452 -9.52 20.65 0.28
C ASN A 452 -8.16 20.37 0.92
N TRP A 453 -7.47 19.36 0.40
CA TRP A 453 -6.22 18.84 0.93
C TRP A 453 -5.06 19.15 0.00
N ASP A 454 -3.93 19.55 0.56
CA ASP A 454 -2.65 19.66 -0.15
C ASP A 454 -1.58 18.80 0.55
N ILE A 455 -0.59 18.35 -0.22
CA ILE A 455 0.56 17.60 0.30
C ILE A 455 1.83 18.00 -0.44
N LYS A 456 2.95 18.04 0.28
CA LYS A 456 4.28 18.20 -0.28
C LYS A 456 5.32 17.55 0.63
N GLY A 457 6.34 16.97 0.04
CA GLY A 457 7.51 16.49 0.77
C GLY A 457 8.50 15.75 -0.10
N ASN A 458 9.32 14.91 0.53
CA ASN A 458 10.30 14.05 -0.08
C ASN A 458 10.53 12.79 0.76
N GLY A 459 10.99 11.75 0.09
CA GLY A 459 11.20 10.44 0.67
C GLY A 459 12.31 9.68 -0.05
N SER A 460 12.60 8.51 0.51
CA SER A 460 13.53 7.57 -0.08
C SER A 460 13.09 6.14 0.18
N TRP A 461 13.40 5.27 -0.75
CA TRP A 461 13.25 3.83 -0.64
C TRP A 461 14.64 3.27 -0.90
N GLN A 462 15.22 2.67 0.13
CA GLN A 462 16.57 2.13 0.12
C GLN A 462 16.47 0.69 0.57
N ASP A 463 16.66 -0.23 -0.37
CA ASP A 463 16.45 -1.66 -0.18
C ASP A 463 15.05 -1.93 0.39
N THR A 464 14.96 -2.40 1.64
CA THR A 464 13.71 -2.70 2.35
C THR A 464 13.18 -1.54 3.20
N LEU A 465 13.92 -0.43 3.31
CA LEU A 465 13.59 0.72 4.14
C LEU A 465 12.93 1.85 3.33
N ILE A 466 11.68 2.18 3.66
CA ILE A 466 10.99 3.36 3.14
C ILE A 466 11.04 4.47 4.19
N THR A 467 11.49 5.67 3.82
CA THR A 467 11.54 6.83 4.70
C THR A 467 10.88 8.03 4.05
N LEU A 468 9.89 8.64 4.71
CA LEU A 468 9.43 10.00 4.41
C LEU A 468 10.27 10.96 5.24
N ASN A 469 11.19 11.69 4.61
CA ASN A 469 12.12 12.55 5.34
C ASN A 469 11.44 13.85 5.77
N ASN A 470 10.59 14.41 4.91
CA ASN A 470 9.70 15.51 5.25
C ASN A 470 8.31 15.26 4.66
N LEU A 471 7.32 15.87 5.30
CA LEU A 471 5.93 15.90 4.90
C LEU A 471 5.36 17.20 5.45
N THR A 472 4.68 17.95 4.61
CA THR A 472 3.83 19.06 5.00
C THR A 472 2.53 18.90 4.24
N THR A 473 1.44 18.84 4.99
CA THR A 473 0.10 18.69 4.44
C THR A 473 -0.86 19.59 5.19
N GLY A 474 -1.86 20.11 4.51
CA GLY A 474 -2.87 20.95 5.14
C GLY A 474 -4.23 20.78 4.51
N PHE A 475 -5.18 21.30 5.27
CA PHE A 475 -6.57 21.33 4.90
C PHE A 475 -7.07 22.77 5.05
N ASN A 476 -7.97 23.22 4.20
CA ASN A 476 -8.65 24.51 4.41
C ASN A 476 -9.53 24.46 5.68
N GLN A 477 -10.20 23.34 5.90
CA GLN A 477 -11.00 23.02 7.08
C GLN A 477 -11.15 21.50 7.19
N ILE A 478 -11.52 21.01 8.36
CA ILE A 478 -12.01 19.64 8.56
C ILE A 478 -13.33 19.76 9.30
N HIS A 479 -14.41 19.15 8.79
CA HIS A 479 -15.70 19.11 9.46
C HIS A 479 -16.19 17.66 9.56
N TYR A 480 -16.41 17.17 10.78
CA TYR A 480 -16.88 15.83 11.05
C TYR A 480 -17.79 15.78 12.28
N GLY A 481 -19.08 15.54 12.06
CA GLY A 481 -20.08 15.50 13.13
C GLY A 481 -20.16 16.84 13.88
N LEU A 482 -19.89 16.84 15.19
CA LEU A 482 -19.86 18.05 16.02
C LEU A 482 -18.53 18.80 15.97
N LEU A 483 -17.50 18.23 15.34
CA LEU A 483 -16.14 18.75 15.39
C LEU A 483 -15.79 19.46 14.09
N SER A 484 -15.26 20.68 14.20
CA SER A 484 -14.67 21.38 13.07
C SER A 484 -13.32 22.00 13.41
N MET A 485 -12.36 21.87 12.51
CA MET A 485 -11.03 22.45 12.64
C MET A 485 -10.79 23.43 11.51
N SER A 486 -10.31 24.63 11.82
CA SER A 486 -9.97 25.64 10.82
C SER A 486 -8.49 25.55 10.42
N ALA A 487 -8.22 25.52 9.12
CA ALA A 487 -6.88 25.51 8.53
C ALA A 487 -5.87 24.54 9.18
N PRO A 488 -6.22 23.26 9.44
CA PRO A 488 -5.28 22.35 10.09
C PRO A 488 -4.09 22.04 9.18
N ARG A 489 -2.90 21.97 9.77
CA ARG A 489 -1.61 21.72 9.11
C ARG A 489 -0.86 20.63 9.85
N LEU A 490 -0.49 19.56 9.16
CA LEU A 490 0.26 18.43 9.66
C LEU A 490 1.65 18.41 9.02
N GLN A 491 2.68 18.22 9.84
CA GLN A 491 4.06 18.11 9.40
C GLN A 491 4.82 17.02 10.15
N LEU A 492 5.89 16.49 9.55
CA LEU A 492 6.82 15.60 10.25
C LEU A 492 7.84 16.42 11.04
N THR A 493 8.01 16.10 12.33
CA THR A 493 9.09 16.63 13.18
C THR A 493 10.28 15.68 13.25
N LYS A 494 10.07 14.39 12.99
CA LYS A 494 11.11 13.40 12.70
C LYS A 494 10.70 12.57 11.48
N PRO A 495 11.67 12.11 10.65
CA PRO A 495 11.37 11.25 9.52
C PRO A 495 10.52 10.04 9.89
N LEU A 496 9.52 9.74 9.06
CA LEU A 496 8.71 8.54 9.20
C LEU A 496 9.40 7.40 8.44
N SER A 497 9.88 6.40 9.16
CA SER A 497 10.61 5.26 8.60
C SER A 497 9.81 3.98 8.77
N TRP A 498 9.74 3.19 7.71
CA TRP A 498 9.09 1.89 7.63
C TRP A 498 10.08 0.85 7.09
N GLN A 499 10.50 -0.06 7.96
CA GLN A 499 11.27 -1.24 7.59
C GLN A 499 10.31 -2.36 7.17
N ARG A 500 10.36 -2.73 5.89
CA ARG A 500 9.48 -3.75 5.28
C ARG A 500 9.95 -5.18 5.50
N ASP A 501 11.24 -5.38 5.78
CA ASP A 501 11.76 -6.71 6.14
C ASP A 501 11.01 -7.24 7.37
N LEU A 502 10.28 -8.34 7.18
CA LEU A 502 9.42 -8.94 8.21
C LEU A 502 10.22 -9.34 9.47
N ASN A 503 11.51 -9.65 9.33
CA ASN A 503 12.38 -10.01 10.45
C ASN A 503 12.90 -8.79 11.23
N LYS A 504 12.81 -7.59 10.65
CA LYS A 504 13.27 -6.32 11.23
C LYS A 504 12.16 -5.27 11.27
N ALA A 505 10.90 -5.70 11.20
CA ALA A 505 9.74 -4.85 11.02
C ALA A 505 9.72 -3.72 12.07
N ASN A 506 9.72 -2.49 11.59
CA ASN A 506 9.79 -1.31 12.43
C ASN A 506 9.12 -0.14 11.71
N PHE A 507 8.26 0.58 12.41
CA PHE A 507 7.59 1.76 11.90
C PHE A 507 7.63 2.86 12.95
N LYS A 508 8.37 3.93 12.66
CA LYS A 508 8.61 5.00 13.64
C LYS A 508 8.68 6.37 12.97
N GLY A 509 8.22 7.40 13.67
CA GLY A 509 8.31 8.79 13.24
C GLY A 509 7.67 9.73 14.26
N SER A 510 7.78 11.03 14.02
CA SER A 510 7.13 12.03 14.87
C SER A 510 6.44 13.07 13.99
N LEU A 511 5.23 13.45 14.35
CA LEU A 511 4.41 14.41 13.62
C LEU A 511 3.92 15.53 14.54
N GLN A 512 3.61 16.67 13.93
CA GLN A 512 2.98 17.80 14.59
C GLN A 512 1.78 18.26 13.76
N LEU A 513 0.62 18.34 14.40
CA LEU A 513 -0.61 18.89 13.84
C LEU A 513 -0.90 20.22 14.53
N THR A 514 -1.09 21.28 13.75
CA THR A 514 -1.52 22.59 14.25
C THR A 514 -2.86 22.96 13.63
N SER A 515 -3.67 23.75 14.34
CA SER A 515 -4.89 24.33 13.79
C SER A 515 -5.20 25.63 14.52
N GLU A 516 -5.71 26.63 13.80
CA GLU A 516 -6.00 27.95 14.38
C GLU A 516 -7.16 27.92 15.37
N ARG A 517 -8.11 26.99 15.19
CA ARG A 517 -9.28 26.82 16.05
C ARG A 517 -9.87 25.43 15.88
N MET A 518 -10.26 24.82 17.00
CA MET A 518 -10.99 23.55 17.02
C MET A 518 -12.33 23.77 17.72
N GLN A 519 -13.43 23.65 16.99
CA GLN A 519 -14.78 23.97 17.44
C GLN A 519 -15.60 22.70 17.67
N PHE A 520 -16.43 22.75 18.71
CA PHE A 520 -17.31 21.68 19.16
C PHE A 520 -18.76 22.20 19.18
N GLY A 521 -19.56 21.83 18.19
CA GLY A 521 -20.89 22.39 18.00
C GLY A 521 -20.83 23.82 17.47
N LYS A 522 -21.67 24.73 18.01
CA LYS A 522 -21.82 26.10 17.49
C LYS A 522 -20.93 27.14 18.16
N GLU A 523 -20.78 27.09 19.47
CA GLU A 523 -20.08 28.17 20.21
C GLU A 523 -18.82 27.71 20.92
N SER A 524 -18.79 26.47 21.44
CA SER A 524 -17.65 25.93 22.18
C SER A 524 -16.45 25.69 21.27
N TYR A 525 -15.25 26.09 21.71
CA TYR A 525 -14.02 25.91 20.93
C TYR A 525 -12.78 25.84 21.81
N LEU A 526 -11.72 25.25 21.28
CA LEU A 526 -10.36 25.46 21.72
C LEU A 526 -9.69 26.48 20.77
N PRO A 527 -8.89 27.40 21.32
CA PRO A 527 -8.09 28.34 20.51
C PRO A 527 -7.01 27.56 19.74
N LYS A 528 -6.00 28.26 19.20
CA LYS A 528 -4.91 27.63 18.47
C LYS A 528 -4.36 26.41 19.21
N ILE A 529 -4.39 25.27 18.54
CA ILE A 529 -3.93 23.98 19.07
C ILE A 529 -2.64 23.55 18.39
N THR A 530 -1.82 22.82 19.15
CA THR A 530 -0.65 22.10 18.67
C THR A 530 -0.69 20.69 19.27
N VAL A 531 -0.70 19.67 18.42
CA VAL A 531 -0.61 18.27 18.79
C VAL A 531 0.73 17.74 18.33
N ASN A 532 1.63 17.39 19.24
CA ASN A 532 2.83 16.63 18.90
C ASN A 532 2.53 15.16 19.12
N ALA A 533 2.96 14.28 18.22
CA ALA A 533 2.78 12.84 18.41
C ALA A 533 3.97 12.03 17.88
N ASP A 534 4.37 11.04 18.66
CA ASP A 534 5.33 10.00 18.30
C ASP A 534 4.57 8.74 17.86
N ILE A 535 5.00 8.17 16.74
CA ILE A 535 4.51 6.91 16.18
C ILE A 535 5.55 5.83 16.42
N ASN A 536 5.11 4.67 16.91
CA ASN A 536 5.93 3.48 17.05
C ASN A 536 5.12 2.21 16.80
N GLY A 537 5.60 1.31 15.93
CA GLY A 537 4.85 0.15 15.50
C GLY A 537 5.66 -0.79 14.61
N LYS A 538 4.95 -1.70 13.94
CA LYS A 538 5.55 -2.65 12.99
C LYS A 538 5.36 -2.20 11.54
N SER A 539 4.25 -1.54 11.24
CA SER A 539 3.90 -1.11 9.88
C SER A 539 2.90 0.06 9.90
N PRO A 540 2.63 0.71 8.75
CA PRO A 540 1.53 1.66 8.61
C PRO A 540 0.14 1.11 8.97
N ALA A 541 -0.02 -0.22 9.02
CA ALA A 541 -1.26 -0.89 9.42
C ALA A 541 -1.29 -1.31 10.91
N ASP A 542 -0.17 -1.25 11.64
CA ASP A 542 -0.12 -1.61 13.07
C ASP A 542 0.89 -0.71 13.80
N PHE A 543 0.37 0.30 14.49
CA PHE A 543 1.18 1.25 15.24
C PHE A 543 0.46 1.83 16.45
N GLN A 544 1.27 2.26 17.41
CA GLN A 544 0.86 3.07 18.55
C GLN A 544 1.25 4.52 18.29
N LEU A 545 0.41 5.44 18.75
CA LEU A 545 0.63 6.87 18.71
C LEU A 545 0.54 7.41 20.13
N LYS A 546 1.58 8.14 20.55
CA LYS A 546 1.59 8.87 21.81
C LYS A 546 1.73 10.34 21.49
N GLY A 547 0.79 11.16 21.91
CA GLY A 547 0.84 12.60 21.67
C GLY A 547 0.42 13.45 22.84
N ASP A 548 0.72 14.74 22.74
CA ASP A 548 0.28 15.79 23.64
C ASP A 548 -0.45 16.86 22.83
N LEU A 549 -1.72 17.10 23.17
CA LEU A 549 -2.45 18.26 22.69
C LEU A 549 -2.22 19.42 23.67
N SER A 550 -1.65 20.50 23.17
CA SER A 550 -1.48 21.74 23.88
C SER A 550 -2.17 22.88 23.14
N THR A 551 -2.64 23.85 23.89
CA THR A 551 -3.18 25.12 23.42
C THR A 551 -2.49 26.23 24.23
N LYS A 552 -2.86 27.50 24.03
CA LYS A 552 -2.34 28.58 24.84
C LYS A 552 -2.63 28.41 26.35
N ASP A 553 -3.85 27.98 26.68
CA ASP A 553 -4.35 27.97 28.07
C ASP A 553 -4.68 26.55 28.57
N VAL A 554 -5.02 25.61 27.67
CA VAL A 554 -5.30 24.19 27.95
C VAL A 554 -4.14 23.31 27.52
N GLY A 555 -3.66 22.43 28.41
CA GLY A 555 -2.72 21.35 28.09
C GLY A 555 -1.56 21.21 29.07
N PRO A 556 -0.72 20.17 28.91
CA PRO A 556 -0.79 19.16 27.86
C PRO A 556 -1.84 18.08 28.14
N ILE A 557 -2.70 17.79 27.16
CA ILE A 557 -3.62 16.64 27.18
C ILE A 557 -2.90 15.47 26.54
N VAL A 558 -2.61 14.44 27.33
CA VAL A 558 -1.84 13.29 26.85
C VAL A 558 -2.78 12.30 26.17
N ILE A 559 -2.47 11.93 24.93
CA ILE A 559 -3.24 11.03 24.09
C ILE A 559 -2.39 9.79 23.81
N PHE A 560 -2.94 8.61 24.07
CA PHE A 560 -2.37 7.34 23.66
C PHE A 560 -3.36 6.63 22.76
N SER A 561 -2.94 6.20 21.58
CA SER A 561 -3.80 5.43 20.69
C SER A 561 -3.05 4.29 20.00
N ARG A 562 -3.81 3.31 19.52
CA ARG A 562 -3.37 2.16 18.75
C ARG A 562 -4.23 2.05 17.50
N TRP A 563 -3.58 1.94 16.37
CA TRP A 563 -4.16 1.58 15.08
C TRP A 563 -3.82 0.11 14.79
N ASP A 564 -4.83 -0.69 14.47
CA ASP A 564 -4.70 -2.13 14.18
C ASP A 564 -5.03 -2.49 12.71
N GLY A 565 -5.20 -1.48 11.85
CA GLY A 565 -5.53 -1.66 10.43
C GLY A 565 -7.01 -1.46 10.13
N GLU A 566 -7.87 -1.57 11.13
CA GLU A 566 -9.32 -1.42 11.00
C GLU A 566 -9.87 -0.34 11.93
N ARG A 567 -9.30 -0.22 13.13
CA ARG A 567 -9.83 0.60 14.21
C ARG A 567 -8.74 1.38 14.92
N LEU A 568 -8.98 2.67 15.12
CA LEU A 568 -8.17 3.51 16.02
C LEU A 568 -8.81 3.48 17.40
N ARG A 569 -8.10 3.05 18.43
CA ARG A 569 -8.55 3.07 19.83
C ARG A 569 -7.56 3.82 20.68
N GLY A 570 -8.03 4.57 21.66
CA GLY A 570 -7.11 5.29 22.52
C GLY A 570 -7.74 5.85 23.77
N GLU A 571 -6.90 6.50 24.57
CA GLU A 571 -7.25 7.22 25.76
C GLU A 571 -6.66 8.63 25.71
N ALA A 572 -7.40 9.60 26.23
CA ALA A 572 -6.98 10.96 26.43
C ALA A 572 -7.07 11.30 27.92
N ARG A 573 -6.00 11.86 28.47
CA ARG A 573 -5.89 12.25 29.88
C ARG A 573 -5.60 13.73 30.00
N TRP A 574 -6.48 14.43 30.69
CA TRP A 574 -6.29 15.81 31.12
C TRP A 574 -5.68 15.78 32.52
N PRO A 575 -4.42 16.21 32.70
CA PRO A 575 -3.89 16.44 34.04
C PRO A 575 -4.69 17.55 34.74
N GLU A 576 -4.56 17.61 36.07
CA GLU A 576 -5.19 18.66 36.89
C GLU A 576 -4.80 20.05 36.37
N GLN A 577 -5.81 20.83 35.98
CA GLN A 577 -5.66 22.17 35.40
C GLN A 577 -6.70 23.12 35.96
N SER A 578 -6.42 24.43 35.86
CA SER A 578 -7.41 25.45 36.20
C SER A 578 -8.63 25.33 35.30
N VAL A 579 -9.83 25.46 35.86
CA VAL A 579 -11.08 25.53 35.08
C VAL A 579 -11.10 26.71 34.11
N THR A 580 -10.41 27.82 34.44
CA THR A 580 -10.36 29.03 33.60
C THR A 580 -9.79 28.77 32.21
N ALA A 581 -8.90 27.78 32.08
CA ALA A 581 -8.36 27.36 30.79
C ALA A 581 -9.45 26.88 29.81
N PHE A 582 -10.59 26.40 30.33
CA PHE A 582 -11.68 25.82 29.55
C PHE A 582 -12.84 26.80 29.31
N GLN A 583 -12.66 28.10 29.59
CA GLN A 583 -13.70 29.12 29.40
C GLN A 583 -14.29 29.10 27.99
N THR A 584 -13.47 28.90 26.97
CA THR A 584 -13.86 28.87 25.56
C THR A 584 -14.73 27.66 25.18
N LEU A 585 -14.83 26.64 26.04
CA LEU A 585 -15.76 25.52 25.87
C LEU A 585 -17.17 25.83 26.36
N ILE A 586 -17.37 26.93 27.08
CA ILE A 586 -18.69 27.37 27.55
C ILE A 586 -19.25 28.41 26.57
N PRO A 587 -20.46 28.19 25.99
CA PRO A 587 -21.13 29.16 25.14
C PRO A 587 -21.28 30.54 25.81
N ALA A 588 -21.03 31.60 25.06
CA ALA A 588 -20.97 32.96 25.61
C ALA A 588 -22.37 33.49 25.97
N ASP A 589 -23.39 33.02 25.26
CA ASP A 589 -24.79 33.36 25.48
C ASP A 589 -25.33 32.89 26.85
N LEU A 590 -24.72 31.86 27.45
CA LEU A 590 -25.03 31.40 28.80
C LEU A 590 -24.62 32.40 29.89
N GLY A 591 -23.73 33.36 29.57
CA GLY A 591 -23.25 34.35 30.53
C GLY A 591 -22.50 33.74 31.71
N ILE A 592 -21.78 32.64 31.50
CA ILE A 592 -21.00 31.96 32.54
C ILE A 592 -19.51 32.26 32.36
N GLU A 593 -18.87 32.75 33.41
CA GLU A 593 -17.43 33.02 33.46
C GLU A 593 -16.76 32.25 34.61
N LEU A 594 -15.80 31.40 34.29
CA LEU A 594 -15.06 30.56 35.23
C LEU A 594 -14.00 31.40 35.95
N LYS A 595 -13.93 31.32 37.28
CA LYS A 595 -12.96 32.08 38.09
C LYS A 595 -11.86 31.22 38.69
N GLN A 596 -12.23 30.24 39.50
CA GLN A 596 -11.29 29.37 40.20
C GLN A 596 -11.83 27.95 40.23
N GLY A 597 -10.94 26.98 40.32
CA GLY A 597 -11.30 25.56 40.47
C GLY A 597 -10.34 24.69 39.68
N LYS A 598 -10.51 23.38 39.85
CA LYS A 598 -9.66 22.38 39.21
C LYS A 598 -10.51 21.47 38.33
N LEU A 599 -10.00 21.15 37.14
CA LEU A 599 -10.56 20.15 36.25
C LEU A 599 -9.51 19.09 35.97
N PHE A 600 -9.93 17.83 36.06
CA PHE A 600 -9.18 16.71 35.50
C PHE A 600 -10.13 15.71 34.88
N SER A 601 -9.62 14.96 33.90
CA SER A 601 -10.45 14.09 33.07
C SER A 601 -9.65 12.93 32.52
N GLN A 602 -10.33 11.80 32.34
CA GLN A 602 -9.87 10.71 31.51
C GLN A 602 -11.00 10.24 30.62
N ALA A 603 -10.70 10.04 29.34
CA ALA A 603 -11.63 9.53 28.35
C ALA A 603 -10.98 8.46 27.50
N ALA A 604 -11.75 7.45 27.13
CA ALA A 604 -11.40 6.51 26.08
C ALA A 604 -12.20 6.85 24.81
N PHE A 605 -11.59 6.62 23.65
CA PHE A 605 -12.23 6.83 22.36
C PHE A 605 -11.93 5.68 21.40
N SER A 606 -12.81 5.53 20.40
CA SER A 606 -12.55 4.68 19.26
C SER A 606 -13.18 5.21 17.99
N ILE A 607 -12.49 4.99 16.87
CA ILE A 607 -12.91 5.41 15.54
C ILE A 607 -12.89 4.21 14.60
N THR A 608 -14.02 3.95 13.94
CA THR A 608 -14.13 2.99 12.82
C THR A 608 -14.86 3.66 11.65
N PRO A 609 -14.71 3.15 10.41
CA PRO A 609 -15.49 3.61 9.27
C PRO A 609 -17.02 3.47 9.48
N GLU A 610 -17.46 2.42 10.17
CA GLU A 610 -18.89 2.12 10.38
C GLU A 610 -19.53 2.88 11.55
N ASP A 611 -18.88 2.92 12.72
CA ASP A 611 -19.44 3.53 13.93
C ASP A 611 -19.09 5.02 14.07
N GLY A 612 -18.10 5.49 13.31
CA GLY A 612 -17.55 6.84 13.44
C GLY A 612 -16.83 7.07 14.76
N PHE A 613 -16.82 8.32 15.24
CA PHE A 613 -16.19 8.70 16.50
C PHE A 613 -17.10 8.37 17.70
N ILE A 614 -16.63 7.47 18.57
CA ILE A 614 -17.24 7.17 19.86
C ILE A 614 -16.24 7.53 20.96
N ALA A 615 -16.70 8.22 22.00
CA ALA A 615 -15.88 8.51 23.16
C ALA A 615 -16.68 8.35 24.47
N GLY A 616 -16.00 8.11 25.56
CA GLY A 616 -16.61 8.07 26.89
C GLY A 616 -15.58 8.22 27.98
N GLY A 617 -15.97 8.86 29.08
CA GLY A 617 -15.06 9.22 30.15
C GLY A 617 -15.78 9.84 31.32
N HIS A 618 -15.03 10.56 32.14
CA HIS A 618 -15.58 11.37 33.21
C HIS A 618 -14.82 12.68 33.36
N TRP A 619 -15.55 13.76 33.63
CA TRP A 619 -14.97 15.03 34.06
C TRP A 619 -15.12 15.16 35.56
N ARG A 620 -14.02 15.46 36.27
CA ARG A 620 -14.07 15.81 37.68
C ARG A 620 -13.72 17.28 37.83
N VAL A 621 -14.65 18.01 38.39
CA VAL A 621 -14.57 19.44 38.65
C VAL A 621 -14.61 19.65 40.15
N GLU A 622 -13.63 20.37 40.68
CA GLU A 622 -13.47 20.56 42.12
C GLU A 622 -13.34 22.04 42.50
N ASN A 623 -14.07 22.38 43.56
CA ASN A 623 -14.09 23.68 44.21
C ASN A 623 -14.20 24.85 43.21
N THR A 624 -15.11 24.72 42.24
CA THR A 624 -15.24 25.70 41.17
C THR A 624 -16.10 26.88 41.58
N SER A 625 -15.60 28.08 41.31
CA SER A 625 -16.34 29.33 41.37
C SER A 625 -16.55 29.90 39.98
N LEU A 626 -17.74 30.44 39.75
CA LEU A 626 -18.16 30.96 38.46
C LEU A 626 -19.10 32.15 38.63
N TRP A 627 -18.99 33.08 37.71
CA TRP A 627 -19.86 34.24 37.58
C TRP A 627 -20.95 33.88 36.60
N LEU A 628 -22.18 34.12 37.00
CA LEU A 628 -23.33 33.98 36.14
C LEU A 628 -23.63 35.37 35.54
N LYS A 629 -24.56 35.41 34.58
CA LYS A 629 -25.15 36.66 34.11
C LYS A 629 -25.67 37.50 35.28
N ASP A 630 -26.08 36.78 36.30
CA ASP A 630 -26.95 37.19 37.37
C ASP A 630 -26.48 36.52 38.68
N GLY A 631 -25.46 37.10 39.34
CA GLY A 631 -24.90 36.60 40.60
C GLY A 631 -23.68 35.69 40.45
N ASP A 632 -23.25 35.08 41.55
CA ASP A 632 -22.05 34.24 41.61
C ASP A 632 -22.31 32.90 42.31
N LEU A 633 -21.55 31.90 41.91
CA LEU A 633 -21.59 30.55 42.45
C LEU A 633 -20.21 30.17 42.97
N SER A 634 -20.15 29.56 44.15
CA SER A 634 -18.91 29.06 44.73
C SER A 634 -19.01 27.61 45.26
N GLY A 635 -17.89 26.91 45.20
CA GLY A 635 -17.75 25.54 45.72
C GLY A 635 -18.50 24.47 44.91
N LEU A 636 -18.60 24.63 43.59
CA LEU A 636 -19.13 23.59 42.69
C LEU A 636 -18.19 22.38 42.66
N ASN A 637 -18.74 21.20 42.94
CA ASN A 637 -18.07 19.92 42.84
C ASN A 637 -18.97 18.94 42.10
N PHE A 638 -18.43 18.26 41.08
CA PHE A 638 -19.12 17.15 40.43
C PHE A 638 -18.17 16.18 39.73
N VAL A 639 -18.64 14.95 39.56
CA VAL A 639 -18.05 13.96 38.65
C VAL A 639 -19.08 13.62 37.60
N LEU A 640 -18.82 14.03 36.35
CA LEU A 640 -19.71 13.86 35.21
C LEU A 640 -19.23 12.70 34.34
N PRO A 641 -19.72 11.46 34.55
CA PRO A 641 -19.57 10.40 33.57
C PRO A 641 -20.36 10.73 32.31
N TRP A 642 -19.70 10.63 31.16
CA TRP A 642 -20.28 10.95 29.86
C TRP A 642 -19.92 9.91 28.80
N ARG A 643 -20.78 9.79 27.79
CA ARG A 643 -20.54 9.02 26.57
C ARG A 643 -21.06 9.79 25.37
N LEU A 644 -20.24 9.89 24.32
CA LEU A 644 -20.59 10.46 23.03
C LEU A 644 -20.68 9.34 22.00
N LYS A 645 -21.83 9.21 21.34
CA LYS A 645 -22.03 8.32 20.18
C LYS A 645 -23.02 8.99 19.23
N GLN A 646 -22.71 9.01 17.93
CA GLN A 646 -23.59 9.59 16.90
C GLN A 646 -24.07 11.01 17.26
N SER A 647 -23.15 11.88 17.65
CA SER A 647 -23.42 13.27 18.06
C SER A 647 -24.36 13.44 19.26
N THR A 648 -24.69 12.37 19.99
CA THR A 648 -25.53 12.41 21.19
C THR A 648 -24.68 12.13 22.43
N TRP A 649 -24.77 13.02 23.41
CA TRP A 649 -24.17 12.86 24.72
C TRP A 649 -25.11 12.10 25.64
N THR A 650 -24.59 11.14 26.38
CA THR A 650 -25.27 10.48 27.50
C THR A 650 -24.56 10.88 28.77
N LEU A 651 -25.26 11.55 29.68
CA LEU A 651 -24.74 12.08 30.95
C LEU A 651 -25.34 11.24 32.08
N GLY A 652 -24.51 10.76 33.01
CA GLY A 652 -25.02 10.01 34.17
C GLY A 652 -25.63 8.64 33.82
N GLY A 653 -25.04 7.90 32.86
CA GLY A 653 -25.66 6.70 32.29
C GLY A 653 -25.84 5.51 33.24
N LYS A 654 -24.85 5.21 34.10
CA LYS A 654 -24.96 4.15 35.13
C LYS A 654 -25.42 4.70 36.47
N THR A 655 -24.93 5.88 36.82
CA THR A 655 -25.23 6.61 38.05
C THR A 655 -25.44 8.08 37.71
N PRO A 656 -26.43 8.75 38.31
CA PRO A 656 -26.61 10.19 38.15
C PRO A 656 -25.34 10.96 38.53
N VAL A 657 -25.18 12.13 37.92
CA VAL A 657 -24.10 13.08 38.17
C VAL A 657 -24.48 13.88 39.41
N GLU A 658 -23.78 13.66 40.51
CA GLU A 658 -24.00 14.41 41.74
C GLU A 658 -23.42 15.81 41.64
N LEU A 659 -24.30 16.81 41.48
CA LEU A 659 -23.95 18.22 41.53
C LEU A 659 -24.05 18.68 42.99
N ARG A 660 -22.95 19.20 43.53
CA ARG A 660 -22.88 19.75 44.89
C ARG A 660 -22.31 21.15 44.81
N ILE A 661 -23.08 22.14 45.24
CA ILE A 661 -22.70 23.55 45.22
C ILE A 661 -22.79 24.08 46.64
N LYS A 662 -21.71 24.69 47.12
CA LYS A 662 -21.66 25.23 48.49
C LYS A 662 -22.58 26.42 48.65
N GLN A 663 -22.51 27.36 47.71
CA GLN A 663 -23.25 28.62 47.78
C GLN A 663 -23.55 29.14 46.36
N LEU A 664 -24.76 29.66 46.17
CA LEU A 664 -25.15 30.48 45.03
C LEU A 664 -25.76 31.77 45.59
N ASN A 665 -25.24 32.91 45.18
CA ASN A 665 -25.77 34.20 45.55
C ASN A 665 -26.39 34.86 44.32
N ASN A 666 -27.72 35.03 44.34
CA ASN A 666 -28.46 35.67 43.25
C ASN A 666 -29.69 36.37 43.84
N LEU A 667 -29.47 37.57 44.42
CA LEU A 667 -30.39 38.32 45.28
C LEU A 667 -30.74 37.62 46.60
N PHE A 668 -30.98 36.30 46.54
CA PHE A 668 -31.15 35.40 47.67
C PHE A 668 -29.90 34.53 47.81
N GLU A 669 -29.45 34.36 49.05
CA GLU A 669 -28.41 33.40 49.37
C GLU A 669 -28.98 31.99 49.41
N LEU A 670 -28.45 31.11 48.56
CA LEU A 670 -28.75 29.68 48.54
C LEU A 670 -27.51 28.91 49.01
N THR A 671 -27.66 28.01 49.98
CA THR A 671 -26.57 27.19 50.52
C THR A 671 -26.90 25.71 50.49
N ASP A 672 -25.88 24.85 50.58
CA ASP A 672 -26.01 23.39 50.60
C ASP A 672 -26.82 22.82 49.41
N ILE A 673 -26.60 23.36 48.21
CA ILE A 673 -27.35 22.98 47.02
C ILE A 673 -26.90 21.60 46.53
N LYS A 674 -27.88 20.73 46.33
CA LYS A 674 -27.72 19.38 45.80
C LYS A 674 -28.65 19.20 44.62
N ALA A 675 -28.17 18.54 43.57
CA ALA A 675 -28.97 18.10 42.45
C ALA A 675 -28.27 16.95 41.75
N ASP A 676 -29.01 16.02 41.17
CA ASP A 676 -28.45 14.86 40.49
C ASP A 676 -28.91 14.85 39.02
N LEU A 677 -27.97 14.89 38.07
CA LEU A 677 -28.24 15.02 36.63
C LEU A 677 -28.09 13.68 35.89
N SER A 678 -29.03 13.33 35.01
CA SER A 678 -28.94 12.16 34.14
C SER A 678 -29.72 12.35 32.83
N GLY A 679 -29.35 11.63 31.77
CA GLY A 679 -30.10 11.62 30.50
C GLY A 679 -29.24 11.88 29.27
N SER A 680 -29.86 12.37 28.20
CA SER A 680 -29.17 12.62 26.91
C SER A 680 -29.22 14.08 26.49
N TYR A 681 -28.20 14.52 25.76
CA TYR A 681 -28.12 15.85 25.16
C TYR A 681 -27.71 15.76 23.67
N PRO A 682 -28.43 16.39 22.73
CA PRO A 682 -29.67 17.15 22.94
C PRO A 682 -30.83 16.28 23.48
N PRO A 683 -31.69 16.82 24.35
CA PRO A 683 -32.74 16.03 24.98
C PRO A 683 -33.91 15.80 24.01
N THR A 684 -34.51 14.62 24.07
CA THR A 684 -35.72 14.27 23.30
C THR A 684 -36.77 13.70 24.24
N ASP A 685 -38.01 13.50 23.76
CA ASP A 685 -39.04 12.87 24.60
C ASP A 685 -38.70 11.42 24.98
N SER A 686 -38.06 10.68 24.07
CA SER A 686 -37.61 9.31 24.32
C SER A 686 -36.35 9.22 25.20
N ALA A 687 -35.51 10.25 25.18
CA ALA A 687 -34.28 10.34 25.95
C ALA A 687 -34.17 11.74 26.60
N PRO A 688 -34.97 12.01 27.64
CA PRO A 688 -35.01 13.32 28.27
C PRO A 688 -33.81 13.53 29.20
N LEU A 689 -33.46 14.79 29.43
CA LEU A 689 -32.58 15.19 30.51
C LEU A 689 -33.40 15.28 31.81
N LYS A 690 -32.86 14.77 32.91
CA LYS A 690 -33.53 14.69 34.22
C LYS A 690 -32.62 15.26 35.30
N LEU A 691 -33.20 16.12 36.13
CA LEU A 691 -32.59 16.62 37.35
C LEU A 691 -33.43 16.14 38.54
N THR A 692 -32.85 15.33 39.41
CA THR A 692 -33.51 14.75 40.58
C THR A 692 -32.83 15.18 41.86
N ASN A 693 -33.43 14.89 43.01
CA ASN A 693 -32.83 15.15 44.33
C ASN A 693 -32.36 16.61 44.47
N VAL A 694 -33.17 17.53 43.93
CA VAL A 694 -32.87 18.95 43.98
C VAL A 694 -33.23 19.46 45.37
N GLY A 695 -32.29 20.06 46.07
CA GLY A 695 -32.53 20.61 47.39
C GLY A 695 -31.49 21.66 47.78
N PHE A 696 -31.93 22.72 48.46
CA PHE A 696 -31.06 23.77 48.96
C PHE A 696 -31.68 24.51 50.15
N LYS A 697 -30.84 25.19 50.91
CA LYS A 697 -31.25 26.05 52.03
C LYS A 697 -31.34 27.49 51.57
N THR A 698 -32.41 28.17 51.94
CA THR A 698 -32.57 29.61 51.74
C THR A 698 -33.64 30.16 52.68
N LEU A 699 -33.59 31.46 52.97
CA LEU A 699 -34.58 32.14 53.81
C LEU A 699 -34.87 31.40 55.13
N GLY A 700 -33.83 30.88 55.79
CA GLY A 700 -33.94 30.13 57.05
C GLY A 700 -34.61 28.75 56.96
N GLY A 701 -35.03 28.30 55.77
CA GLY A 701 -35.70 27.02 55.52
C GLY A 701 -35.06 26.20 54.39
N ASN A 702 -35.80 25.21 53.90
CA ASN A 702 -35.37 24.30 52.83
C ASN A 702 -36.33 24.34 51.65
N ILE A 703 -35.78 24.35 50.44
CA ILE A 703 -36.53 24.17 49.19
C ILE A 703 -36.07 22.87 48.53
N SER A 704 -37.01 22.08 48.01
CA SER A 704 -36.70 20.83 47.31
C SER A 704 -37.60 20.59 46.10
N MET A 705 -37.11 19.83 45.12
CA MET A 705 -37.87 19.39 43.97
C MET A 705 -37.48 17.95 43.60
N ASP A 706 -38.49 17.09 43.42
CA ASP A 706 -38.27 15.65 43.26
C ASP A 706 -37.69 15.29 41.88
N LEU A 707 -38.25 15.87 40.81
CA LEU A 707 -37.83 15.64 39.43
C LEU A 707 -38.15 16.85 38.54
N LEU A 708 -37.15 17.31 37.80
CA LEU A 708 -37.30 18.18 36.62
C LEU A 708 -36.88 17.39 35.37
N ARG A 709 -37.82 17.19 34.44
CA ARG A 709 -37.60 16.52 33.15
C ARG A 709 -37.60 17.57 32.04
N TRP A 710 -36.65 17.47 31.11
CA TRP A 710 -36.59 18.30 29.90
C TRP A 710 -36.45 17.43 28.63
N PRO A 711 -37.30 17.58 27.59
CA PRO A 711 -38.55 18.35 27.55
C PRO A 711 -39.50 18.03 28.71
N GLN A 712 -40.32 19.00 29.14
CA GLN A 712 -41.24 18.81 30.26
C GLN A 712 -42.59 18.29 29.75
N THR A 713 -43.11 17.21 30.35
CA THR A 713 -44.45 16.69 30.07
C THR A 713 -45.48 17.06 31.13
N GLN A 714 -45.05 17.31 32.37
CA GLN A 714 -45.88 17.68 33.51
C GLN A 714 -45.13 18.63 34.45
N ALA A 715 -45.86 19.40 35.25
CA ALA A 715 -45.28 20.32 36.23
C ALA A 715 -44.29 19.61 37.17
N SER A 716 -43.22 20.29 37.55
CA SER A 716 -42.31 19.87 38.61
C SER A 716 -42.70 20.58 39.90
N THR A 717 -43.06 19.85 40.95
CA THR A 717 -43.50 20.49 42.21
C THR A 717 -42.29 20.94 43.04
N ILE A 718 -42.16 22.24 43.24
CA ILE A 718 -41.20 22.83 44.19
C ILE A 718 -41.85 22.84 45.57
N LYS A 719 -41.20 22.21 46.55
CA LYS A 719 -41.67 22.12 47.94
C LYS A 719 -40.88 23.09 48.81
N LEU A 720 -41.60 23.92 49.55
CA LEU A 720 -41.07 24.89 50.50
C LEU A 720 -41.29 24.36 51.92
N ARG A 721 -40.25 24.37 52.75
CA ARG A 721 -40.33 23.93 54.16
C ARG A 721 -39.66 24.92 55.09
N GLN A 722 -40.40 25.36 56.11
CA GLN A 722 -39.90 26.21 57.19
C GLN A 722 -39.30 27.54 56.70
N ILE A 723 -39.84 28.13 55.63
CA ILE A 723 -39.34 29.39 55.06
C ILE A 723 -39.67 30.54 56.01
N GLU A 724 -38.65 31.28 56.46
CA GLU A 724 -38.77 32.39 57.40
C GLU A 724 -39.11 33.70 56.67
N LEU A 725 -40.35 34.17 56.84
CA LEU A 725 -40.86 35.35 56.13
C LEU A 725 -40.12 36.63 56.52
N SER A 726 -39.62 36.73 57.76
CA SER A 726 -38.89 37.92 58.19
C SER A 726 -37.62 38.18 57.34
N GLN A 727 -36.93 37.11 56.90
CA GLN A 727 -35.78 37.23 55.99
C GLN A 727 -36.19 37.70 54.59
N LEU A 728 -37.32 37.21 54.08
CA LEU A 728 -37.86 37.62 52.79
C LEU A 728 -38.22 39.11 52.78
N PHE A 729 -39.01 39.59 53.75
CA PHE A 729 -39.42 40.99 53.81
C PHE A 729 -38.24 41.95 54.02
N THR A 730 -37.19 41.50 54.71
CA THR A 730 -35.93 42.26 54.85
C THR A 730 -35.25 42.45 53.49
N ILE A 731 -35.14 41.39 52.67
CA ILE A 731 -34.52 41.47 51.34
C ILE A 731 -35.36 42.32 50.37
N LEU A 732 -36.69 42.23 50.46
CA LEU A 732 -37.62 43.01 49.64
C LEU A 732 -37.64 44.51 50.01
N LYS A 733 -37.02 44.92 51.13
CA LYS A 733 -36.96 46.31 51.62
C LYS A 733 -38.35 46.96 51.76
N VAL A 734 -39.35 46.18 52.16
CA VAL A 734 -40.71 46.69 52.42
C VAL A 734 -40.72 47.45 53.75
N SER A 735 -41.15 48.71 53.74
CA SER A 735 -41.18 49.57 54.93
C SER A 735 -42.57 49.72 55.54
N GLN A 736 -43.63 49.43 54.79
CA GLN A 736 -45.02 49.67 55.20
C GLN A 736 -45.55 48.61 56.17
N PHE A 737 -45.00 47.38 56.10
CA PHE A 737 -45.37 46.28 56.98
C PHE A 737 -44.26 45.23 57.06
N ALA A 738 -44.28 44.43 58.11
CA ALA A 738 -43.40 43.30 58.32
C ALA A 738 -44.19 42.06 58.72
N VAL A 739 -43.81 40.91 58.17
CA VAL A 739 -44.34 39.61 58.57
C VAL A 739 -43.20 38.74 59.07
N SER A 740 -43.39 38.10 60.22
CA SER A 740 -42.43 37.16 60.80
C SER A 740 -43.08 35.80 61.09
N GLY A 741 -42.26 34.75 61.07
CA GLY A 741 -42.69 33.37 61.25
C GLY A 741 -42.50 32.54 59.99
N LYS A 742 -42.82 31.26 60.08
CA LYS A 742 -42.45 30.26 59.07
C LYS A 742 -43.60 29.76 58.24
N VAL A 743 -43.36 29.49 56.96
CA VAL A 743 -44.35 28.92 56.03
C VAL A 743 -43.84 27.66 55.34
N ASN A 744 -44.77 26.81 54.94
CA ASN A 744 -44.57 25.69 54.02
C ASN A 744 -45.40 25.92 52.76
N GLY A 745 -45.10 25.21 51.68
CA GLY A 745 -45.90 25.33 50.46
C GLY A 745 -45.45 24.40 49.34
N GLU A 746 -46.27 24.33 48.29
CA GLU A 746 -45.95 23.62 47.06
C GLU A 746 -46.27 24.48 45.85
N LEU A 747 -45.31 24.62 44.94
CA LEU A 747 -45.40 25.44 43.74
C LEU A 747 -45.18 24.56 42.50
N PRO A 748 -46.24 24.17 41.77
CA PRO A 748 -46.11 23.44 40.51
C PRO A 748 -45.43 24.31 39.44
N PHE A 749 -44.20 23.96 39.09
CA PHE A 749 -43.32 24.75 38.21
C PHE A 749 -43.29 24.22 36.77
N TYR A 750 -43.38 25.15 35.81
CA TYR A 750 -43.26 24.88 34.38
C TYR A 750 -42.10 25.68 33.77
N LEU A 751 -41.21 24.99 33.06
CA LEU A 751 -40.03 25.58 32.42
C LEU A 751 -40.39 26.27 31.09
N ASN A 752 -41.18 25.61 30.24
CA ASN A 752 -41.46 26.03 28.86
C ASN A 752 -42.97 26.10 28.54
N ASN A 753 -43.82 26.40 29.53
CA ASN A 753 -45.25 26.56 29.30
C ASN A 753 -45.55 27.98 28.76
N PRO A 754 -46.42 28.13 27.74
CA PRO A 754 -46.69 29.42 27.10
C PRO A 754 -47.51 30.40 27.95
N GLU A 755 -48.06 29.98 29.09
CA GLU A 755 -48.92 30.83 29.93
C GLU A 755 -48.43 30.95 31.38
N TRP A 756 -47.89 29.86 31.95
CA TRP A 756 -47.65 29.75 33.40
C TRP A 756 -46.21 29.38 33.73
N ILE A 757 -45.65 29.98 34.77
CA ILE A 757 -44.43 29.51 35.46
C ILE A 757 -44.85 28.71 36.68
N VAL A 758 -45.84 29.20 37.43
CA VAL A 758 -46.48 28.48 38.53
C VAL A 758 -47.98 28.55 38.36
N LYS A 759 -48.66 27.41 38.44
CA LYS A 759 -50.13 27.34 38.38
C LYS A 759 -50.65 26.51 39.54
N ASN A 760 -51.62 27.07 40.27
CA ASN A 760 -52.26 26.46 41.44
C ASN A 760 -51.26 26.08 42.53
N GLY A 761 -50.26 26.94 42.78
CA GLY A 761 -49.37 26.79 43.92
C GLY A 761 -50.03 27.24 45.21
N TRP A 762 -49.46 26.85 46.34
CA TRP A 762 -49.97 27.25 47.65
C TRP A 762 -48.90 27.38 48.72
N MET A 763 -49.20 28.19 49.75
CA MET A 763 -48.41 28.34 50.96
C MET A 763 -49.30 28.44 52.20
N GLU A 764 -48.84 27.89 53.32
CA GLU A 764 -49.52 27.90 54.62
C GLU A 764 -48.54 28.15 55.76
N ASN A 765 -49.01 28.72 56.86
CA ASN A 765 -48.18 28.92 58.04
C ASN A 765 -47.79 27.59 58.70
N SER A 766 -46.54 27.53 59.14
CA SER A 766 -45.97 26.44 59.93
C SER A 766 -45.64 26.95 61.33
N GLY A 767 -46.68 27.12 62.15
CA GLY A 767 -46.59 27.78 63.45
C GLY A 767 -47.20 29.19 63.41
N PRO A 768 -47.16 29.95 64.51
CA PRO A 768 -47.74 31.29 64.55
C PRO A 768 -46.98 32.24 63.62
N LEU A 769 -47.70 33.07 62.85
CA LEU A 769 -47.12 34.23 62.16
C LEU A 769 -47.50 35.51 62.90
N THR A 770 -46.72 36.56 62.68
CA THR A 770 -47.04 37.90 63.19
C THR A 770 -46.95 38.90 62.06
N LEU A 771 -48.02 39.65 61.83
CA LEU A 771 -48.05 40.80 60.93
C LEU A 771 -47.97 42.08 61.77
N ARG A 772 -47.12 43.01 61.36
CA ARG A 772 -46.96 44.33 61.96
C ARG A 772 -47.04 45.38 60.88
N LEU A 773 -47.94 46.34 61.01
CA LEU A 773 -47.98 47.51 60.13
C LEU A 773 -47.14 48.62 60.73
N ASP A 774 -46.48 49.40 59.89
CA ASP A 774 -45.76 50.59 60.33
C ASP A 774 -46.73 51.64 60.89
N THR A 775 -46.39 52.25 62.02
CA THR A 775 -47.28 53.20 62.70
C THR A 775 -47.52 54.45 61.86
N GLN A 776 -46.51 54.96 61.15
CA GLN A 776 -46.66 56.14 60.27
C GLN A 776 -47.55 55.83 59.06
N PHE A 777 -47.49 54.59 58.55
CA PHE A 777 -48.38 54.12 57.49
C PHE A 777 -49.84 53.99 57.95
N VAL A 778 -50.07 53.48 59.17
CA VAL A 778 -51.43 53.40 59.73
C VAL A 778 -51.99 54.80 60.02
N ASP A 779 -51.16 55.70 60.54
CA ASP A 779 -51.54 57.07 60.87
C ASP A 779 -51.89 57.89 59.61
N SER A 780 -51.15 57.73 58.50
CA SER A 780 -51.46 58.43 57.24
C SER A 780 -52.80 58.02 56.64
N ILE A 781 -53.15 56.73 56.70
CA ILE A 781 -54.47 56.25 56.25
C ILE A 781 -55.59 56.79 57.15
N ARG A 782 -55.33 56.93 58.45
CA ARG A 782 -56.31 57.45 59.42
C ARG A 782 -56.58 58.94 59.22
N GLU A 783 -55.58 59.72 58.81
CA GLU A 783 -55.75 61.14 58.47
C GLU A 783 -56.68 61.33 57.26
N ASP A 784 -56.58 60.45 56.25
CA ASP A 784 -57.40 60.52 55.03
C ASP A 784 -58.82 59.92 55.22
N ASN A 785 -58.98 58.89 56.07
CA ASN A 785 -60.28 58.28 56.33
C ASN A 785 -60.34 57.57 57.71
N ILE A 786 -61.10 58.15 58.65
CA ILE A 786 -61.25 57.67 60.04
C ILE A 786 -61.76 56.21 60.10
N SER A 787 -62.67 55.81 59.21
CA SER A 787 -63.23 54.45 59.19
C SER A 787 -62.22 53.41 58.68
N ALA A 788 -61.44 53.75 57.66
CA ALA A 788 -60.35 52.92 57.15
C ALA A 788 -59.20 52.83 58.16
N GLY A 789 -58.85 53.95 58.82
CA GLY A 789 -57.83 53.99 59.87
C GLY A 789 -58.17 53.11 61.08
N SER A 790 -59.45 53.02 61.45
CA SER A 790 -59.92 52.13 62.53
C SER A 790 -59.85 50.64 62.15
N ALA A 791 -60.05 50.31 60.87
CA ALA A 791 -59.84 48.94 60.37
C ALA A 791 -58.35 48.60 60.28
N MET A 792 -57.50 49.56 59.88
CA MET A 792 -56.04 49.39 59.83
C MET A 792 -55.42 49.28 61.22
N SER A 793 -55.95 49.96 62.24
CA SER A 793 -55.49 49.79 63.63
C SER A 793 -55.77 48.38 64.16
N TRP A 794 -56.82 47.70 63.68
CA TRP A 794 -57.05 46.28 63.99
C TRP A 794 -56.01 45.35 63.34
N LEU A 795 -55.40 45.77 62.24
CA LEU A 795 -54.35 45.02 61.53
C LEU A 795 -52.93 45.42 61.97
N GLN A 796 -52.78 46.47 62.77
CA GLN A 796 -51.47 47.03 63.15
C GLN A 796 -50.56 46.00 63.84
N TYR A 797 -51.13 45.10 64.66
CA TYR A 797 -50.44 43.95 65.22
C TYR A 797 -51.39 42.75 65.21
N LEU A 798 -51.06 41.74 64.40
CA LEU A 798 -51.91 40.55 64.23
C LEU A 798 -51.08 39.29 64.45
N GLU A 799 -51.47 38.48 65.43
CA GLU A 799 -50.99 37.11 65.63
C GLU A 799 -51.86 36.16 64.80
N ILE A 800 -51.30 35.63 63.72
CA ILE A 800 -52.00 34.79 62.75
C ILE A 800 -51.82 33.33 63.17
N GLN A 801 -52.94 32.63 63.37
CA GLN A 801 -52.95 31.20 63.72
C GLN A 801 -53.08 30.32 62.49
N ARG A 802 -53.80 30.78 61.47
CA ARG A 802 -53.97 30.07 60.20
C ARG A 802 -53.81 31.04 59.04
N SER A 803 -53.01 30.66 58.06
CA SER A 803 -52.90 31.35 56.78
C SER A 803 -52.92 30.34 55.65
N ARG A 804 -53.66 30.67 54.59
CA ARG A 804 -53.62 29.96 53.31
C ARG A 804 -53.44 30.99 52.21
N THR A 805 -52.42 30.81 51.39
CA THR A 805 -52.16 31.63 50.21
C THR A 805 -52.14 30.74 48.98
N ASP A 806 -53.02 30.99 48.02
CA ASP A 806 -52.90 30.41 46.68
C ASP A 806 -52.06 31.32 45.79
N VAL A 807 -51.16 30.73 45.01
CA VAL A 807 -50.09 31.41 44.26
C VAL A 807 -50.16 31.01 42.79
N ASN A 808 -50.22 32.01 41.90
CA ASN A 808 -50.07 31.83 40.46
C ASN A 808 -49.03 32.80 39.91
N ILE A 809 -48.23 32.34 38.95
CA ILE A 809 -47.22 33.15 38.26
C ILE A 809 -47.33 32.89 36.77
N THR A 810 -47.58 33.93 35.99
CA THR A 810 -47.62 33.86 34.52
C THR A 810 -46.22 33.80 33.92
N ASN A 811 -46.08 33.40 32.66
CA ASN A 811 -44.81 33.45 31.91
C ASN A 811 -44.22 34.85 31.72
N LEU A 812 -45.02 35.90 31.95
CA LEU A 812 -44.59 37.30 31.96
C LEU A 812 -44.13 37.79 33.34
N GLY A 813 -44.13 36.89 34.35
CA GLY A 813 -43.72 37.20 35.71
C GLY A 813 -44.78 37.95 36.53
N MET A 814 -46.06 37.96 36.10
CA MET A 814 -47.14 38.48 36.94
C MET A 814 -47.48 37.44 38.02
N LEU A 815 -47.19 37.78 39.28
CA LEU A 815 -47.57 37.04 40.47
C LEU A 815 -48.97 37.47 40.91
N THR A 816 -49.83 36.50 41.16
CA THR A 816 -51.14 36.72 41.78
C THR A 816 -51.25 35.84 43.01
N MET A 817 -51.46 36.47 44.17
CA MET A 817 -51.71 35.79 45.44
C MET A 817 -53.12 36.05 45.94
N LYS A 818 -53.76 35.00 46.45
CA LYS A 818 -55.02 35.08 47.19
C LYS A 818 -54.82 34.48 48.56
N THR A 819 -54.81 35.32 49.58
CA THR A 819 -54.46 34.95 50.95
C THR A 819 -55.67 35.09 51.85
N ILE A 820 -55.96 34.05 52.64
CA ILE A 820 -56.94 34.05 53.73
C ILE A 820 -56.15 33.91 55.04
N LEU A 821 -56.33 34.87 55.95
CA LEU A 821 -55.66 34.90 57.26
C LEU A 821 -56.70 34.91 58.38
N GLU A 822 -56.49 34.07 59.39
CA GLU A 822 -57.26 34.03 60.63
C GLU A 822 -56.32 34.26 61.80
N GLY A 823 -56.60 35.29 62.60
CA GLY A 823 -55.72 35.67 63.70
C GLY A 823 -56.40 36.56 64.75
N TYR A 824 -55.59 37.01 65.70
CA TYR A 824 -56.04 37.86 66.80
C TYR A 824 -55.16 39.10 66.93
N ASN A 825 -55.78 40.25 67.14
CA ASN A 825 -55.07 41.43 67.62
C ASN A 825 -54.98 41.38 69.15
N THR A 826 -53.74 41.36 69.66
CA THR A 826 -53.42 41.25 71.09
C THR A 826 -53.06 42.58 71.76
N GLN A 827 -52.98 43.70 71.01
CA GLN A 827 -52.69 45.03 71.57
C GLN A 827 -53.94 45.79 72.02
N GLU A 828 -55.14 45.34 71.64
CA GLU A 828 -56.41 45.90 72.08
C GLU A 828 -56.89 45.30 73.42
N LYS A 829 -57.60 46.08 74.25
CA LYS A 829 -58.10 45.66 75.59
C LYS A 829 -59.02 44.43 75.56
N LYS A 830 -59.53 44.04 74.39
CA LYS A 830 -60.22 42.77 74.13
C LYS A 830 -59.52 42.10 72.95
N ARG A 831 -59.10 40.84 73.11
CA ARG A 831 -58.57 40.02 72.01
C ARG A 831 -59.62 39.94 70.90
N ARG A 832 -59.38 40.62 69.78
CA ARG A 832 -60.32 40.65 68.63
C ARG A 832 -59.88 39.65 67.58
N GLU A 833 -60.81 38.81 67.14
CA GLU A 833 -60.62 37.91 66.02
C GLU A 833 -60.70 38.68 64.70
N VAL A 834 -59.79 38.41 63.78
CA VAL A 834 -59.69 39.07 62.47
C VAL A 834 -59.61 38.00 61.39
N HIS A 835 -60.52 38.11 60.42
CA HIS A 835 -60.54 37.30 59.20
C HIS A 835 -60.21 38.23 58.03
N LEU A 836 -59.02 38.10 57.46
CA LEU A 836 -58.54 38.98 56.39
C LEU A 836 -58.39 38.20 55.08
N ASN A 837 -59.14 38.63 54.06
CA ASN A 837 -58.98 38.18 52.69
C ASN A 837 -58.13 39.22 51.94
N TYR A 838 -56.90 38.85 51.61
CA TYR A 838 -55.94 39.72 50.94
C TYR A 838 -55.66 39.22 49.52
N HIS A 839 -55.76 40.14 48.56
CA HIS A 839 -55.39 39.89 47.18
C HIS A 839 -54.17 40.74 46.83
N HIS A 840 -53.21 40.13 46.17
CA HIS A 840 -51.99 40.80 45.76
C HIS A 840 -51.65 40.45 44.32
N GLU A 841 -51.27 41.46 43.56
CA GLU A 841 -50.78 41.33 42.20
C GLU A 841 -49.50 42.15 42.05
N GLU A 842 -48.44 41.51 41.57
CA GLU A 842 -47.16 42.18 41.39
C GLU A 842 -46.38 41.53 40.24
N ASN A 843 -45.69 42.35 39.44
CA ASN A 843 -44.75 41.84 38.45
C ASN A 843 -43.39 41.56 39.12
N ILE A 844 -43.19 40.29 39.50
CA ILE A 844 -41.99 39.88 40.24
C ILE A 844 -40.70 39.99 39.41
N PHE A 845 -40.77 39.95 38.09
CA PHE A 845 -39.60 40.18 37.24
C PHE A 845 -39.14 41.64 37.27
N GLN A 846 -40.08 42.59 37.28
CA GLN A 846 -39.76 44.00 37.44
C GLN A 846 -39.22 44.30 38.84
N LEU A 847 -39.85 43.71 39.86
CA LEU A 847 -39.37 43.82 41.24
C LEU A 847 -37.94 43.29 41.38
N TRP A 848 -37.68 42.06 40.92
CA TRP A 848 -36.33 41.48 40.94
C TRP A 848 -35.33 42.34 40.18
N ARG A 849 -35.68 42.86 39.01
CA ARG A 849 -34.82 43.77 38.25
C ARG A 849 -34.49 45.05 39.04
N SER A 850 -35.46 45.62 39.76
CA SER A 850 -35.27 46.80 40.59
C SER A 850 -34.37 46.52 41.80
N LEU A 851 -34.63 45.42 42.53
CA LEU A 851 -33.86 45.04 43.72
C LEU A 851 -32.39 44.75 43.39
N ARG A 852 -32.13 44.18 42.20
CA ARG A 852 -30.79 43.80 41.75
C ARG A 852 -29.97 44.95 41.18
N PHE A 853 -30.57 46.10 40.87
CA PHE A 853 -29.84 47.23 40.31
C PHE A 853 -28.69 47.68 41.23
N GLY A 854 -28.91 47.69 42.55
CA GLY A 854 -27.87 48.03 43.53
C GLY A 854 -26.72 47.00 43.60
N SER A 855 -27.05 45.71 43.70
CA SER A 855 -26.05 44.63 43.82
C SER A 855 -25.28 44.37 42.52
N SER A 856 -25.93 44.54 41.37
CA SER A 856 -25.29 44.39 40.05
C SER A 856 -24.20 45.43 39.79
N LEU A 857 -24.30 46.62 40.39
CA LEU A 857 -23.27 47.66 40.30
C LEU A 857 -22.04 47.30 41.12
N GLU A 858 -22.21 46.74 42.32
CA GLU A 858 -21.12 46.22 43.17
C GLU A 858 -20.42 45.04 42.51
N GLU A 859 -21.16 44.04 42.02
CA GLU A 859 -20.60 42.91 41.27
C GLU A 859 -19.86 43.40 40.00
N TRP A 860 -20.43 44.34 39.26
CA TRP A 860 -19.75 44.91 38.09
C TRP A 860 -18.45 45.65 38.46
N LEU A 861 -18.43 46.36 39.59
CA LEU A 861 -17.21 47.00 40.09
C LEU A 861 -16.16 45.96 40.50
N GLU A 862 -16.54 44.92 41.24
CA GLU A 862 -15.63 43.81 41.61
C GLU A 862 -15.10 43.03 40.40
N LYS A 863 -15.86 43.00 39.30
CA LYS A 863 -15.42 42.36 38.06
C LYS A 863 -14.38 43.17 37.29
N ASN A 864 -14.47 44.50 37.34
CA ASN A 864 -13.70 45.41 36.48
C ASN A 864 -12.58 46.19 37.22
N LEU A 865 -12.46 46.00 38.53
CA LEU A 865 -11.32 46.40 39.36
C LEU A 865 -10.29 45.26 39.43
#